data_AF-A0A165IYJ7-F1
#
_entry.id   AF-A0A165IYJ7-F1
#
_cell.length_a   1.000
_cell.length_b   1.000
_cell.length_c   1.000
_cell.angle_alpha   90.00
_cell.angle_beta   90.00
_cell.angle_gamma   90.00
#
_symmetry.space_group_name_H-M   'P 1'
#
loop_
_entity.id
_entity.type
_entity.pdbx_description
1 polymer ?
#
loop_
_entity_poly.entity_id
_entity_poly.type
_entity_poly.pdbx_seq_one_letter_code
_entity_poly.pdbx_strand_id
1 'polypeptide(L)'
;MEELEFSSTSEHYRIFGDLVLENPEKHLRVEQMQYLLALQPFICDLERRSLKSSFDYLSEFSQFKHRECALWDPPRSIEELVPPSGDINAPIANRLHNPSFTTLNLRGGETADGTNPCIQLLLESGFTKNNSLIYDHLSRREVLDGISKYPKAILDCHEGFLKMLRSEMTAKVEVVWGRYVRLRALETLKLERLQLWGDYKDITIYLEWDSEETSHTQHVKRKISRFIVFVMHPQVFLYGWGRKHAMLQDRYLSVAAKLASTTINECFFQELPRFSKSSFAKLSYMADITAQKNANEGNHLGTNGTSNVPTNSEESTIATVLRDANFDPSGPKEECSSPTSIEERAVVNEPRLRIMLEQELARNRLLQEYDLFDVKDFEELPAPLKEWLWDHTTTLFSGTKISSTDDLIAAYHKLCTDAKTNDIYNIGIFGIVSKLMQLHADRLQQLGQKQFEDLIYYGTGPHKIMKVKCKKCGQNQPDDTRARWSRLRPHYYVIRETRTCPSSACFGKKQYLLPQDSNVRWVFADRRLLTVCPKRQSNWRRLMRDKDECVGLPMQIESWCWKCHEATELSPRLGKGNKLLDKNPRWTIGDPPKYITRAPQCYNCHTENTRFIPIDDRIQSIRVQQLGRFEKEFSFIDDNSYLAKMLGARPGATRAYHPERNPNRRAKQESIESSQASE
;
A
#
# COMPACT_ATOMS: atom_id res chain seq x y z
N MET A 1 42.01 31.83 17.78
CA MET A 1 40.96 31.18 18.58
C MET A 1 40.34 32.28 19.40
N GLU A 2 39.36 32.98 18.83
CA GLU A 2 38.47 33.82 19.64
C GLU A 2 37.51 32.87 20.35
N GLU A 3 37.55 32.88 21.67
CA GLU A 3 36.57 32.20 22.50
C GLU A 3 35.21 32.81 22.22
N LEU A 4 34.34 32.05 21.55
CA LEU A 4 32.91 32.34 21.51
C LEU A 4 32.39 32.20 22.94
N GLU A 5 32.42 33.29 23.70
CA GLU A 5 31.69 33.43 24.96
C GLU A 5 30.20 33.21 24.66
N PHE A 6 29.73 31.98 24.92
CA PHE A 6 28.31 31.66 24.96
C PHE A 6 27.71 32.45 26.13
N SER A 7 27.07 33.58 25.83
CA SER A 7 26.21 34.31 26.76
C SER A 7 25.18 33.32 27.35
N SER A 8 25.34 32.99 28.63
CA SER A 8 24.71 31.88 29.35
C SER A 8 23.24 32.10 29.71
N THR A 9 22.48 32.85 28.92
CA THR A 9 21.11 33.26 29.29
C THR A 9 20.02 32.92 28.28
N SER A 10 20.35 32.31 27.13
CA SER A 10 19.30 31.89 26.20
C SER A 10 18.52 30.69 26.77
N GLU A 11 17.21 30.87 26.95
CA GLU A 11 16.30 29.77 27.33
C GLU A 11 16.17 28.70 26.23
N HIS A 12 16.71 28.98 25.05
CA HIS A 12 16.56 28.17 23.85
C HIS A 12 17.91 27.89 23.16
N TYR A 13 17.99 26.77 22.45
CA TYR A 13 19.15 26.32 21.68
C TYR A 13 18.75 26.02 20.24
N ARG A 14 19.34 26.71 19.27
CA ARG A 14 19.12 26.47 17.84
C ARG A 14 20.05 25.35 17.36
N ILE A 15 19.48 24.25 16.87
CA ILE A 15 20.27 23.15 16.29
C ILE A 15 20.68 23.50 14.86
N PHE A 16 19.71 23.70 13.98
CA PHE A 16 19.92 23.90 12.54
C PHE A 16 18.62 24.41 11.90
N GLY A 17 18.74 25.29 10.90
CA GLY A 17 17.57 25.92 10.26
C GLY A 17 16.71 26.65 11.29
N ASP A 18 15.42 26.33 11.30
CA ASP A 18 14.42 26.88 12.21
C ASP A 18 14.13 25.95 13.41
N LEU A 19 14.89 24.85 13.57
CA LEU A 19 14.73 23.94 14.70
C LEU A 19 15.39 24.53 15.96
N VAL A 20 14.55 25.09 16.81
CA VAL A 20 14.90 25.61 18.13
C VAL A 20 14.32 24.68 19.21
N LEU A 21 15.18 24.25 20.13
CA LEU A 21 14.83 23.44 21.29
C LEU A 21 15.04 24.23 22.59
N GLU A 22 14.56 23.71 23.70
CA GLU A 22 14.84 24.25 25.03
C GLU A 22 16.32 24.14 25.40
N ASN A 23 16.77 24.95 26.35
CA ASN A 23 18.15 24.96 26.80
C ASN A 23 18.62 23.53 27.21
N PRO A 24 19.62 22.96 26.52
CA PRO A 24 20.05 21.58 26.73
C PRO A 24 20.59 21.32 28.13
N GLU A 25 21.09 22.32 28.86
CA GLU A 25 21.65 22.13 30.22
C GLU A 25 20.58 21.67 31.21
N LYS A 26 19.32 22.01 30.95
CA LYS A 26 18.18 21.60 31.77
C LYS A 26 17.65 20.21 31.44
N HIS A 27 18.04 19.64 30.29
CA HIS A 27 17.43 18.42 29.75
C HIS A 27 18.42 17.29 29.43
N LEU A 28 19.69 17.61 29.18
CA LEU A 28 20.73 16.66 28.78
C LEU A 28 21.68 16.38 29.94
N ARG A 29 22.21 15.15 29.97
CA ARG A 29 23.34 14.81 30.84
C ARG A 29 24.63 15.44 30.32
N VAL A 30 25.64 15.58 31.18
CA VAL A 30 26.95 16.14 30.83
C VAL A 30 27.57 15.46 29.59
N GLU A 31 27.51 14.13 29.50
CA GLU A 31 28.02 13.38 28.35
C GLU A 31 27.29 13.72 27.05
N GLN A 32 25.96 13.86 27.11
CA GLN A 32 25.13 14.23 25.96
C GLN A 32 25.38 15.68 25.54
N MET A 33 25.64 16.55 26.49
CA MET A 33 26.04 17.94 26.23
C MET A 33 27.39 18.02 25.53
N GLN A 34 28.41 17.33 26.05
CA GLN A 34 29.73 17.26 25.43
C GLN A 34 29.65 16.72 24.00
N TYR A 35 28.82 15.70 23.80
CA TYR A 35 28.54 15.14 22.49
C TYR A 35 27.88 16.17 21.55
N LEU A 36 26.87 16.91 22.01
CA LEU A 36 26.22 17.98 21.23
C LEU A 36 27.22 19.08 20.84
N LEU A 37 28.05 19.53 21.78
CA LEU A 37 29.09 20.53 21.53
C LEU A 37 30.12 20.03 20.51
N ALA A 38 30.49 18.74 20.56
CA ALA A 38 31.40 18.13 19.60
C ALA A 38 30.80 18.05 18.18
N LEU A 39 29.47 17.94 18.05
CA LEU A 39 28.79 17.95 16.76
C LEU A 39 28.64 19.34 16.15
N GLN A 40 28.59 20.38 16.98
CA GLN A 40 28.23 21.74 16.57
C GLN A 40 29.10 22.30 15.42
N PRO A 41 30.44 22.14 15.40
CA PRO A 41 31.26 22.61 14.28
C PRO A 41 30.85 22.00 12.94
N PHE A 42 30.47 20.71 12.92
CA PHE A 42 30.07 20.00 11.71
C PHE A 42 28.66 20.40 11.25
N ILE A 43 27.76 20.67 12.18
CA ILE A 43 26.41 21.19 11.88
C ILE A 43 26.51 22.62 11.31
N CYS A 44 27.34 23.49 11.90
CA CYS A 44 27.58 24.83 11.39
C CYS A 44 28.29 24.83 10.02
N ASP A 45 29.15 23.85 9.74
CA ASP A 45 29.71 23.64 8.40
C ASP A 45 28.64 23.26 7.37
N LEU A 46 27.75 22.32 7.71
CA LEU A 46 26.62 21.95 6.86
C LEU A 46 25.72 23.14 6.55
N GLU A 47 25.45 24.01 7.53
CA GLU A 47 24.60 25.18 7.35
C GLU A 47 25.22 26.19 6.38
N ARG A 48 26.52 26.47 6.53
CA ARG A 48 27.26 27.42 5.68
C ARG A 48 27.49 26.95 4.25
N ARG A 49 27.41 25.64 3.98
CA ARG A 49 27.54 25.11 2.62
C ARG A 49 26.41 25.62 1.72
N SER A 50 26.78 26.43 0.72
CA SER A 50 25.91 26.75 -0.40
C SER A 50 26.07 25.67 -1.45
N LEU A 51 25.06 24.83 -1.59
CA LEU A 51 24.99 23.81 -2.63
C LEU A 51 24.05 24.35 -3.71
N LYS A 52 24.54 24.45 -4.93
CA LYS A 52 23.72 24.60 -6.13
C LYS A 52 24.13 23.51 -7.09
N SER A 53 23.16 22.78 -7.59
CA SER A 53 23.36 21.75 -8.60
C SER A 53 22.63 22.13 -9.88
N SER A 54 23.34 22.02 -11.00
CA SER A 54 22.76 22.09 -12.35
C SER A 54 22.52 20.70 -12.92
N PHE A 55 22.49 19.67 -12.06
CA PHE A 55 22.36 18.29 -12.47
C PHE A 55 20.98 18.00 -13.05
N ASP A 56 20.95 17.61 -14.33
CA ASP A 56 19.73 17.17 -15.01
C ASP A 56 19.46 15.68 -14.74
N TYR A 57 18.81 15.43 -13.60
CA TYR A 57 18.45 14.08 -13.21
C TYR A 57 17.42 13.42 -14.14
N LEU A 58 16.66 14.18 -14.96
CA LEU A 58 15.66 13.62 -15.87
C LEU A 58 16.32 13.01 -17.10
N SER A 59 17.38 13.65 -17.61
CA SER A 59 18.23 13.08 -18.65
C SER A 59 18.92 11.80 -18.17
N GLU A 60 19.51 11.82 -16.97
CA GLU A 60 20.12 10.63 -16.38
C GLU A 60 19.09 9.52 -16.06
N PHE A 61 17.89 9.89 -15.62
CA PHE A 61 16.79 8.94 -15.45
C PHE A 61 16.42 8.26 -16.77
N SER A 62 16.47 8.99 -17.89
CA SER A 62 16.19 8.44 -19.21
C SER A 62 17.19 7.34 -19.61
N GLN A 63 18.48 7.53 -19.32
CA GLN A 63 19.49 6.49 -19.51
C GLN A 63 19.29 5.32 -18.54
N PHE A 64 19.02 5.62 -17.27
CA PHE A 64 18.71 4.61 -16.25
C PHE A 64 17.56 3.70 -16.68
N LYS A 65 16.49 4.25 -17.28
CA LYS A 65 15.36 3.45 -17.74
C LYS A 65 15.75 2.34 -18.71
N HIS A 66 16.60 2.66 -19.69
CA HIS A 66 17.09 1.67 -20.66
C HIS A 66 17.98 0.62 -20.01
N ARG A 67 18.90 1.04 -19.12
CA ARG A 67 19.79 0.13 -18.39
C ARG A 67 19.00 -0.86 -17.53
N GLU A 68 18.05 -0.38 -16.75
CA GLU A 68 17.27 -1.22 -15.84
C GLU A 68 16.38 -2.21 -16.60
N CYS A 69 15.69 -1.78 -17.66
CA CYS A 69 14.81 -2.65 -18.43
C CYS A 69 15.56 -3.81 -19.10
N ALA A 70 16.80 -3.56 -19.55
CA ALA A 70 17.64 -4.56 -20.20
C ALA A 70 18.20 -5.63 -19.23
N LEU A 71 18.16 -5.39 -17.92
CA LEU A 71 18.61 -6.36 -16.91
C LEU A 71 17.55 -7.43 -16.59
N TRP A 72 16.30 -7.24 -17.03
CA TRP A 72 15.23 -8.22 -16.84
C TRP A 72 15.21 -9.26 -17.95
N ASP A 73 14.89 -10.51 -17.60
CA ASP A 73 14.65 -11.60 -18.54
C ASP A 73 13.28 -12.27 -18.27
N PRO A 74 12.28 -12.09 -19.15
CA PRO A 74 12.30 -11.20 -20.32
C PRO A 74 12.32 -9.71 -19.91
N PRO A 75 12.76 -8.80 -20.81
CA PRO A 75 12.75 -7.36 -20.55
C PRO A 75 11.37 -6.85 -20.12
N ARG A 76 11.35 -5.98 -19.11
CA ARG A 76 10.11 -5.35 -18.60
C ARG A 76 9.84 -4.00 -19.26
N SER A 77 8.59 -3.53 -19.15
CA SER A 77 8.17 -2.26 -19.76
C SER A 77 8.89 -1.05 -19.15
N ILE A 78 9.31 -0.14 -20.02
CA ILE A 78 9.91 1.15 -19.65
C ILE A 78 8.89 2.12 -19.06
N GLU A 79 7.61 1.95 -19.42
CA GLU A 79 6.49 2.80 -18.96
C GLU A 79 6.16 2.58 -17.49
N GLU A 80 6.68 1.52 -16.86
CA GLU A 80 6.49 1.27 -15.43
C GLU A 80 7.53 1.98 -14.54
N LEU A 81 8.54 2.62 -15.14
CA LEU A 81 9.53 3.40 -14.41
C LEU A 81 9.06 4.85 -14.25
N VAL A 82 9.14 5.34 -13.02
CA VAL A 82 8.64 6.65 -12.58
C VAL A 82 9.81 7.53 -12.16
N PRO A 83 10.01 8.69 -12.81
CA PRO A 83 11.08 9.62 -12.47
C PRO A 83 10.86 10.29 -11.12
N PRO A 84 11.94 10.76 -10.46
CA PRO A 84 11.84 11.76 -9.40
C PRO A 84 11.04 13.00 -9.82
N SER A 85 10.54 13.74 -8.83
CA SER A 85 9.77 14.98 -9.01
C SER A 85 10.34 16.12 -8.18
N GLY A 86 10.24 17.34 -8.67
CA GLY A 86 10.63 18.57 -7.96
C GLY A 86 12.05 19.05 -8.25
N ASP A 87 12.47 20.12 -7.59
CA ASP A 87 13.78 20.73 -7.84
C ASP A 87 14.90 19.94 -7.15
N ILE A 88 15.99 19.66 -7.88
CA ILE A 88 17.23 19.08 -7.31
C ILE A 88 17.84 19.98 -6.24
N ASN A 89 17.52 21.28 -6.30
CA ASN A 89 17.94 22.31 -5.37
C ASN A 89 16.98 22.53 -4.19
N ALA A 90 15.92 21.71 -4.06
CA ALA A 90 14.96 21.85 -2.96
C ALA A 90 15.65 21.67 -1.59
N PRO A 91 15.23 22.43 -0.55
CA PRO A 91 15.88 22.39 0.76
C PRO A 91 15.68 21.04 1.49
N ILE A 92 14.63 20.31 1.12
CA ILE A 92 14.24 19.02 1.69
C ILE A 92 13.96 18.01 0.59
N ALA A 93 14.31 16.75 0.87
CA ALA A 93 13.99 15.63 0.01
C ALA A 93 13.10 14.59 0.71
N ASN A 94 12.27 13.89 -0.06
CA ASN A 94 11.37 12.84 0.38
C ASN A 94 11.70 11.55 -0.36
N ARG A 95 12.27 10.57 0.36
CA ARG A 95 12.60 9.25 -0.17
C ARG A 95 11.54 8.23 0.21
N LEU A 96 10.83 7.74 -0.80
CA LEU A 96 9.80 6.70 -0.68
C LEU A 96 10.35 5.32 -1.07
N HIS A 97 9.48 4.31 -1.07
CA HIS A 97 9.88 2.92 -1.30
C HIS A 97 9.94 2.57 -2.78
N ASN A 98 8.77 2.42 -3.40
CA ASN A 98 8.62 2.20 -4.81
C ASN A 98 7.24 2.71 -5.25
N PRO A 99 7.10 3.17 -6.51
CA PRO A 99 5.81 3.51 -7.06
C PRO A 99 4.86 2.32 -7.03
N SER A 100 3.57 2.57 -6.84
CA SER A 100 2.54 1.53 -6.90
C SER A 100 1.71 1.63 -8.18
N PHE A 101 0.97 0.58 -8.51
CA PHE A 101 -0.09 0.60 -9.54
C PHE A 101 -1.42 1.19 -9.05
N THR A 102 -1.48 1.71 -7.82
CA THR A 102 -2.68 2.39 -7.28
C THR A 102 -2.61 3.86 -7.63
N THR A 103 -2.81 4.17 -8.91
CA THR A 103 -2.76 5.51 -9.53
C THR A 103 -3.63 5.52 -10.79
N LEU A 104 -4.03 6.70 -11.26
CA LEU A 104 -4.61 6.88 -12.60
C LEU A 104 -3.53 6.88 -13.71
N ASN A 105 -2.30 7.27 -13.37
CA ASN A 105 -1.16 7.35 -14.28
C ASN A 105 -0.37 6.03 -14.31
N LEU A 106 -0.98 4.98 -14.88
CA LEU A 106 -0.40 3.62 -14.88
C LEU A 106 0.88 3.48 -15.71
N ARG A 107 1.07 4.36 -16.70
CA ARG A 107 2.18 4.34 -17.66
C ARG A 107 2.87 5.70 -17.64
N GLY A 108 4.10 5.73 -17.16
CA GLY A 108 4.86 6.95 -16.94
C GLY A 108 4.38 7.73 -15.71
N GLY A 109 4.41 9.06 -15.85
CA GLY A 109 4.13 10.02 -14.79
C GLY A 109 5.40 10.49 -14.09
N GLU A 110 5.25 10.98 -12.87
CA GLU A 110 6.32 11.42 -11.99
C GLU A 110 6.01 10.96 -10.56
N THR A 111 6.98 11.02 -9.65
CA THR A 111 6.79 10.52 -8.27
C THR A 111 5.71 11.33 -7.53
N ALA A 112 5.62 12.65 -7.79
CA ALA A 112 4.63 13.57 -7.24
C ALA A 112 3.23 13.44 -7.89
N ASP A 113 2.76 12.21 -8.06
CA ASP A 113 1.46 11.87 -8.63
C ASP A 113 0.35 11.87 -7.57
N GLY A 114 -0.41 12.97 -7.52
CA GLY A 114 -1.52 13.16 -6.58
C GLY A 114 -2.69 12.18 -6.73
N THR A 115 -2.72 11.38 -7.81
CA THR A 115 -3.74 10.34 -7.99
C THR A 115 -3.41 9.06 -7.22
N ASN A 116 -2.16 8.94 -6.72
CA ASN A 116 -1.76 7.87 -5.82
C ASN A 116 -2.09 8.25 -4.37
N PRO A 117 -2.88 7.44 -3.63
CA PRO A 117 -3.29 7.77 -2.28
C PRO A 117 -2.18 8.07 -1.28
N CYS A 118 -1.04 7.38 -1.39
CA CYS A 118 0.09 7.60 -0.47
C CYS A 118 0.83 8.88 -0.80
N ILE A 119 0.97 9.20 -2.09
CA ILE A 119 1.62 10.42 -2.54
C ILE A 119 0.73 11.61 -2.25
N GLN A 120 -0.58 11.51 -2.46
CA GLN A 120 -1.53 12.57 -2.10
C GLN A 120 -1.41 12.96 -0.62
N LEU A 121 -1.34 12.00 0.31
CA LEU A 121 -1.12 12.30 1.73
C LEU A 121 0.20 13.03 2.00
N LEU A 122 1.25 12.71 1.24
CA LEU A 122 2.54 13.41 1.33
C LEU A 122 2.41 14.85 0.81
N LEU A 123 1.80 15.03 -0.37
CA LEU A 123 1.57 16.34 -0.97
C LEU A 123 0.69 17.23 -0.07
N GLU A 124 -0.42 16.68 0.43
CA GLU A 124 -1.36 17.37 1.34
C GLU A 124 -0.77 17.62 2.73
N SER A 125 0.27 16.89 3.14
CA SER A 125 1.02 17.25 4.35
C SER A 125 1.92 18.47 4.17
N GLY A 126 2.10 18.97 2.93
CA GLY A 126 2.86 20.19 2.62
C GLY A 126 4.16 19.94 1.83
N PHE A 127 4.54 18.69 1.57
CA PHE A 127 5.71 18.35 0.75
C PHE A 127 5.31 18.28 -0.73
N THR A 128 5.31 19.41 -1.42
CA THR A 128 4.98 19.49 -2.84
C THR A 128 6.25 19.43 -3.71
N LYS A 129 6.09 19.26 -5.03
CA LYS A 129 7.23 19.32 -5.96
C LYS A 129 7.88 20.71 -6.06
N ASN A 130 7.21 21.76 -5.56
CA ASN A 130 7.73 23.12 -5.59
C ASN A 130 8.66 23.43 -4.40
N ASN A 131 8.55 22.70 -3.30
CA ASN A 131 9.34 22.91 -2.09
C ASN A 131 10.13 21.67 -1.64
N SER A 132 10.00 20.54 -2.34
CA SER A 132 10.71 19.31 -2.02
C SER A 132 11.08 18.50 -3.27
N LEU A 133 12.20 17.79 -3.19
CA LEU A 133 12.55 16.73 -4.14
C LEU A 133 11.90 15.42 -3.68
N ILE A 134 11.07 14.80 -4.50
CA ILE A 134 10.33 13.58 -4.15
C ILE A 134 10.78 12.45 -5.06
N TYR A 135 11.28 11.35 -4.49
CA TYR A 135 11.77 10.21 -5.25
C TYR A 135 11.54 8.90 -4.51
N ASP A 136 11.47 7.81 -5.27
CA ASP A 136 11.44 6.46 -4.72
C ASP A 136 12.84 5.85 -4.64
N HIS A 137 13.04 4.96 -3.66
CA HIS A 137 14.24 4.13 -3.57
C HIS A 137 14.37 3.23 -4.81
N LEU A 138 13.25 2.65 -5.23
CA LEU A 138 13.14 1.88 -6.47
C LEU A 138 12.16 2.57 -7.39
N SER A 139 12.64 3.13 -8.50
CA SER A 139 11.82 3.88 -9.44
C SER A 139 10.83 3.06 -10.27
N ARG A 140 10.67 1.75 -10.03
CA ARG A 140 9.77 0.88 -10.81
C ARG A 140 8.45 0.64 -10.07
N ARG A 141 7.33 0.78 -10.78
CA ARG A 141 6.01 0.35 -10.29
C ARG A 141 6.02 -1.14 -9.99
N GLU A 142 5.73 -1.50 -8.73
CA GLU A 142 5.80 -2.88 -8.29
C GLU A 142 4.79 -3.15 -7.17
N VAL A 143 4.24 -4.37 -7.14
CA VAL A 143 3.34 -4.85 -6.08
C VAL A 143 4.13 -5.53 -4.97
N LEU A 144 5.31 -6.04 -5.29
CA LEU A 144 6.23 -6.69 -4.37
C LEU A 144 7.20 -5.67 -3.73
N ASP A 145 7.85 -6.11 -2.65
CA ASP A 145 8.96 -5.38 -2.03
C ASP A 145 10.24 -5.63 -2.83
N GLY A 146 10.59 -4.70 -3.72
CA GLY A 146 11.75 -4.87 -4.60
C GLY A 146 13.10 -4.89 -3.85
N ILE A 147 13.22 -4.24 -2.69
CA ILE A 147 14.50 -4.19 -1.94
C ILE A 147 14.91 -5.61 -1.51
N SER A 148 13.94 -6.43 -1.10
CA SER A 148 14.21 -7.82 -0.67
C SER A 148 14.05 -8.86 -1.77
N LYS A 149 13.52 -8.50 -2.95
CA LYS A 149 13.11 -9.45 -3.99
C LYS A 149 13.81 -9.28 -5.32
N TYR A 150 14.32 -8.09 -5.64
CA TYR A 150 15.01 -7.89 -6.90
C TYR A 150 16.31 -8.69 -6.95
N PRO A 151 16.66 -9.25 -8.12
CA PRO A 151 18.01 -9.72 -8.36
C PRO A 151 19.02 -8.62 -8.07
N LYS A 152 20.18 -8.99 -7.52
CA LYS A 152 21.21 -8.04 -7.09
C LYS A 152 21.59 -7.03 -8.18
N ALA A 153 21.76 -7.47 -9.43
CA ALA A 153 22.11 -6.57 -10.55
C ALA A 153 21.05 -5.46 -10.78
N ILE A 154 19.77 -5.77 -10.59
CA ILE A 154 18.67 -4.82 -10.76
C ILE A 154 18.62 -3.85 -9.58
N LEU A 155 18.77 -4.38 -8.36
CA LEU A 155 18.86 -3.56 -7.16
C LEU A 155 20.06 -2.60 -7.23
N ASP A 156 21.24 -3.10 -7.64
CA ASP A 156 22.45 -2.30 -7.83
C ASP A 156 22.24 -1.21 -8.90
N CYS A 157 21.48 -1.48 -9.95
CA CYS A 157 21.13 -0.49 -10.98
C CYS A 157 20.31 0.67 -10.39
N HIS A 158 19.27 0.35 -9.60
CA HIS A 158 18.48 1.36 -8.89
C HIS A 158 19.30 2.14 -7.87
N GLU A 159 20.12 1.45 -7.07
CA GLU A 159 20.94 2.09 -6.04
C GLU A 159 22.08 2.92 -6.63
N GLY A 160 22.57 2.57 -7.82
CA GLY A 160 23.50 3.38 -8.58
C GLY A 160 22.89 4.72 -8.99
N PHE A 161 21.69 4.71 -9.59
CA PHE A 161 20.95 5.93 -9.91
C PHE A 161 20.64 6.75 -8.65
N LEU A 162 20.19 6.08 -7.58
CA LEU A 162 19.87 6.72 -6.32
C LEU A 162 21.07 7.40 -5.66
N LYS A 163 22.23 6.73 -5.68
CA LYS A 163 23.49 7.28 -5.14
C LYS A 163 23.90 8.55 -5.88
N MET A 164 23.79 8.54 -7.20
CA MET A 164 24.06 9.70 -8.06
C MET A 164 23.05 10.83 -7.79
N LEU A 165 21.74 10.56 -7.76
CA LEU A 165 20.74 11.57 -7.42
C LEU A 165 21.02 12.20 -6.05
N ARG A 166 21.35 11.38 -5.04
CA ARG A 166 21.70 11.87 -3.70
C ARG A 166 22.98 12.69 -3.69
N SER A 167 24.03 12.31 -4.42
CA SER A 167 25.28 13.09 -4.44
C SER A 167 25.10 14.48 -5.05
N GLU A 168 24.11 14.62 -5.94
CA GLU A 168 23.83 15.87 -6.64
C GLU A 168 22.76 16.74 -5.97
N MET A 169 21.85 16.17 -5.17
CA MET A 169 20.79 16.96 -4.50
C MET A 169 21.36 17.89 -3.44
N THR A 170 20.84 19.13 -3.38
CA THR A 170 21.29 20.13 -2.39
C THR A 170 20.60 19.99 -1.03
N ALA A 171 19.52 19.20 -0.98
CA ALA A 171 18.72 18.98 0.21
C ALA A 171 19.60 18.54 1.40
N LYS A 172 19.60 19.35 2.46
CA LYS A 172 20.32 19.06 3.70
C LYS A 172 19.50 18.22 4.66
N VAL A 173 18.21 18.06 4.38
CA VAL A 173 17.27 17.23 5.13
C VAL A 173 16.62 16.23 4.18
N GLU A 174 16.60 14.96 4.58
CA GLU A 174 15.92 13.90 3.85
C GLU A 174 14.94 13.18 4.78
N VAL A 175 13.67 13.16 4.38
CA VAL A 175 12.60 12.40 5.03
C VAL A 175 12.49 11.05 4.36
N VAL A 176 12.72 9.98 5.12
CA VAL A 176 12.71 8.61 4.61
C VAL A 176 11.43 7.91 5.07
N TRP A 177 10.56 7.58 4.11
CA TRP A 177 9.21 7.11 4.35
C TRP A 177 9.12 5.58 4.35
N GLY A 178 8.91 5.00 5.53
CA GLY A 178 8.58 3.59 5.69
C GLY A 178 9.74 2.67 6.08
N ARG A 179 9.37 1.48 6.56
CA ARG A 179 10.28 0.54 7.22
C ARG A 179 11.38 0.00 6.30
N TYR A 180 11.03 -0.45 5.09
CA TYR A 180 12.00 -1.11 4.21
C TYR A 180 13.10 -0.16 3.76
N VAL A 181 12.72 1.06 3.37
CA VAL A 181 13.66 2.13 3.00
C VAL A 181 14.51 2.54 4.19
N ARG A 182 13.92 2.66 5.39
CA ARG A 182 14.66 2.93 6.63
C ARG A 182 15.73 1.87 6.90
N LEU A 183 15.35 0.59 6.86
CA LEU A 183 16.28 -0.52 7.11
C LEU A 183 17.42 -0.51 6.10
N ARG A 184 17.10 -0.30 4.82
CA ARG A 184 18.11 -0.21 3.76
C ARG A 184 19.01 1.01 3.93
N ALA A 185 18.47 2.17 4.33
CA ALA A 185 19.27 3.36 4.62
C ALA A 185 20.21 3.16 5.81
N LEU A 186 19.77 2.47 6.87
CA LEU A 186 20.63 2.12 8.01
C LEU A 186 21.74 1.14 7.63
N GLU A 187 21.53 0.31 6.61
CA GLU A 187 22.52 -0.62 6.09
C GLU A 187 23.53 0.07 5.16
N THR A 188 23.07 0.98 4.30
CA THR A 188 23.90 1.53 3.21
C THR A 188 24.51 2.90 3.50
N LEU A 189 24.03 3.61 4.53
CA LEU A 189 24.51 4.94 4.88
C LEU A 189 25.26 4.93 6.22
N LYS A 190 26.25 5.82 6.36
CA LYS A 190 26.97 6.03 7.63
C LYS A 190 26.17 6.98 8.51
N LEU A 191 25.21 6.44 9.26
CA LEU A 191 24.30 7.22 10.09
C LEU A 191 24.69 7.22 11.56
N GLU A 192 24.67 8.39 12.18
CA GLU A 192 24.85 8.57 13.62
C GLU A 192 23.57 9.14 14.25
N ARG A 193 23.17 8.61 15.41
CA ARG A 193 21.89 8.98 16.04
C ARG A 193 22.04 10.24 16.89
N LEU A 194 21.11 11.17 16.71
CA LEU A 194 20.93 12.33 17.59
C LEU A 194 19.53 12.30 18.20
N GLN A 195 19.45 12.01 19.49
CA GLN A 195 18.21 12.07 20.25
C GLN A 195 17.90 13.52 20.60
N LEU A 196 16.72 14.03 20.20
CA LEU A 196 16.28 15.36 20.59
C LEU A 196 15.80 15.36 22.04
N TRP A 197 15.62 16.55 22.62
CA TRP A 197 15.24 16.75 24.02
C TRP A 197 14.06 17.71 24.16
N GLY A 198 13.69 18.02 25.41
CA GLY A 198 12.56 18.89 25.74
C GLY A 198 11.25 18.39 25.13
N ASP A 199 10.56 19.29 24.44
CA ASP A 199 9.32 19.07 23.72
C ASP A 199 9.47 18.13 22.52
N TYR A 200 10.69 17.70 22.19
CA TYR A 200 10.99 16.71 21.15
C TYR A 200 11.71 15.46 21.69
N LYS A 201 11.66 15.19 23.00
CA LYS A 201 12.39 14.08 23.67
C LYS A 201 12.15 12.66 23.15
N ASP A 202 11.10 12.43 22.38
CA ASP A 202 10.74 11.15 21.75
C ASP A 202 11.07 11.10 20.25
N ILE A 203 11.70 12.15 19.72
CA ILE A 203 12.15 12.24 18.33
C ILE A 203 13.65 11.96 18.24
N THR A 204 14.02 10.98 17.42
CA THR A 204 15.41 10.71 17.04
C THR A 204 15.63 11.10 15.59
N ILE A 205 16.60 11.97 15.33
CA ILE A 205 17.10 12.24 13.97
C ILE A 205 18.46 11.57 13.77
N TYR A 206 18.90 11.46 12.52
CA TYR A 206 20.16 10.82 12.17
C TYR A 206 21.03 11.78 11.36
N LEU A 207 22.33 11.76 11.62
CA LEU A 207 23.34 12.52 10.90
C LEU A 207 24.02 11.58 9.91
N GLU A 208 23.89 11.86 8.62
CA GLU A 208 24.62 11.16 7.57
C GLU A 208 26.03 11.73 7.48
N TRP A 209 27.04 10.87 7.52
CA TRP A 209 28.44 11.27 7.46
C TRP A 209 29.08 10.89 6.13
N ASP A 210 29.71 11.87 5.50
CA ASP A 210 30.64 11.62 4.42
C ASP A 210 32.05 11.45 5.01
N SER A 211 32.75 10.41 4.56
CA SER A 211 34.19 10.27 4.76
C SER A 211 34.88 10.63 3.45
N GLU A 212 35.46 11.83 3.37
CA GLU A 212 36.40 12.13 2.31
C GLU A 212 37.77 11.53 2.69
N GLU A 213 38.22 10.55 1.91
CA GLU A 213 39.64 10.16 1.90
C GLU A 213 40.39 11.24 1.12
N THR A 214 40.88 12.27 1.82
CA THR A 214 41.81 13.23 1.22
C THR A 214 43.16 12.54 1.01
N SER A 215 43.53 12.37 -0.25
CA SER A 215 44.62 11.50 -0.71
C SER A 215 46.02 11.85 -0.22
N HIS A 216 46.29 13.02 0.38
CA HIS A 216 47.66 13.45 0.70
C HIS A 216 47.90 14.08 2.08
N THR A 217 46.92 14.11 2.98
CA THR A 217 47.12 14.55 4.38
C THR A 217 46.45 13.58 5.34
N GLN A 218 47.17 13.16 6.39
CA GLN A 218 46.81 12.10 7.35
C GLN A 218 45.54 12.36 8.21
N HIS A 219 44.74 13.37 7.88
CA HIS A 219 43.51 13.69 8.60
C HIS A 219 42.30 13.47 7.70
N VAL A 220 41.52 12.41 7.98
CA VAL A 220 40.21 12.19 7.37
C VAL A 220 39.30 13.35 7.80
N LYS A 221 38.97 14.25 6.87
CA LYS A 221 38.01 15.32 7.14
C LYS A 221 36.61 14.73 7.11
N ARG A 222 36.06 14.48 8.31
CA ARG A 222 34.68 14.02 8.47
C ARG A 222 33.74 15.22 8.28
N LYS A 223 32.66 15.06 7.51
CA LYS A 223 31.62 16.09 7.36
C LYS A 223 30.23 15.46 7.40
N ILE A 224 29.25 16.18 7.95
CA ILE A 224 27.85 15.75 7.91
C ILE A 224 27.30 16.08 6.53
N SER A 225 26.80 15.12 5.75
CA SER A 225 26.15 15.44 4.48
C SER A 225 24.73 15.92 4.68
N ARG A 226 23.93 15.23 5.50
CA ARG A 226 22.48 15.51 5.67
C ARG A 226 21.95 15.11 7.05
N PHE A 227 20.81 15.70 7.42
CA PHE A 227 19.91 15.18 8.44
C PHE A 227 18.93 14.19 7.81
N ILE A 228 18.82 12.98 8.39
CA ILE A 228 17.87 11.96 7.97
C ILE A 228 16.78 11.83 9.03
N VAL A 229 15.52 11.95 8.61
CA VAL A 229 14.34 11.82 9.45
C VAL A 229 13.52 10.62 8.99
N PHE A 230 13.49 9.55 9.78
CA PHE A 230 12.69 8.37 9.47
C PHE A 230 11.25 8.54 9.94
N VAL A 231 10.31 8.32 9.03
CA VAL A 231 8.88 8.43 9.32
C VAL A 231 8.10 7.21 8.87
N MET A 232 6.84 7.09 9.32
CA MET A 232 5.98 5.99 8.89
C MET A 232 5.58 6.18 7.44
N HIS A 233 5.43 5.08 6.70
CA HIS A 233 4.95 5.11 5.33
C HIS A 233 3.52 5.70 5.27
N PRO A 234 3.16 6.57 4.30
CA PRO A 234 1.85 7.23 4.27
C PRO A 234 0.67 6.24 4.28
N GLN A 235 0.85 5.07 3.65
CA GLN A 235 -0.13 3.97 3.67
C GLN A 235 -0.60 3.56 5.08
N VAL A 236 0.20 3.76 6.13
CA VAL A 236 -0.19 3.49 7.52
C VAL A 236 -1.45 4.28 7.91
N PHE A 237 -1.55 5.53 7.44
CA PHE A 237 -2.63 6.46 7.77
C PHE A 237 -3.88 6.27 6.92
N LEU A 238 -3.81 5.46 5.86
CA LEU A 238 -4.98 4.97 5.12
C LEU A 238 -5.76 3.88 5.91
N TYR A 239 -5.24 3.43 7.04
CA TYR A 239 -5.91 2.48 7.92
C TYR A 239 -6.25 3.13 9.27
N GLY A 240 -7.38 2.74 9.86
CA GLY A 240 -7.84 3.31 11.13
C GLY A 240 -6.86 3.13 12.31
N TRP A 241 -5.93 2.16 12.24
CA TRP A 241 -4.91 1.98 13.27
C TRP A 241 -3.73 2.96 13.16
N GLY A 242 -3.54 3.64 12.02
CA GLY A 242 -2.53 4.68 11.85
C GLY A 242 -2.76 5.88 12.77
N ARG A 243 -4.01 6.10 13.21
CA ARG A 243 -4.40 7.20 14.11
C ARG A 243 -3.55 7.30 15.38
N LYS A 244 -3.21 6.16 15.98
CA LYS A 244 -2.42 6.15 17.23
C LYS A 244 -0.98 6.65 17.04
N HIS A 245 -0.54 6.80 15.79
CA HIS A 245 0.77 7.26 15.40
C HIS A 245 0.76 8.66 14.77
N ALA A 246 -0.42 9.25 14.54
CA ALA A 246 -0.57 10.51 13.83
C ALA A 246 0.19 11.67 14.51
N MET A 247 0.02 11.83 15.82
CA MET A 247 0.73 12.86 16.59
C MET A 247 2.25 12.72 16.51
N LEU A 248 2.75 11.48 16.60
CA LEU A 248 4.19 11.23 16.50
C LEU A 248 4.70 11.52 15.08
N GLN A 249 3.95 11.12 14.06
CA GLN A 249 4.24 11.40 12.66
C GLN A 249 4.32 12.90 12.39
N ASP A 250 3.31 13.67 12.79
CA ASP A 250 3.29 15.13 12.60
C ASP A 250 4.49 15.80 13.29
N ARG A 251 4.89 15.32 14.48
CA ARG A 251 6.05 15.85 15.19
C ARG A 251 7.37 15.55 14.46
N TYR A 252 7.54 14.35 13.91
CA TYR A 252 8.71 14.05 13.06
C TYR A 252 8.74 14.95 11.81
N LEU A 253 7.60 15.15 11.14
CA LEU A 253 7.52 15.98 9.94
C LEU A 253 7.75 17.46 10.27
N SER A 254 7.24 17.96 11.40
CA SER A 254 7.50 19.30 11.91
C SER A 254 9.00 19.51 12.17
N VAL A 255 9.69 18.54 12.77
CA VAL A 255 11.15 18.59 12.95
C VAL A 255 11.86 18.65 11.59
N ALA A 256 11.48 17.81 10.63
CA ALA A 256 12.08 17.83 9.30
C ALA A 256 11.87 19.17 8.59
N ALA A 257 10.66 19.72 8.67
CA ALA A 257 10.30 20.99 8.07
C ALA A 257 11.10 22.15 8.69
N LYS A 258 11.18 22.20 10.03
CA LYS A 258 11.99 23.19 10.76
C LYS A 258 13.47 23.08 10.44
N LEU A 259 14.03 21.87 10.36
CA LEU A 259 15.43 21.68 9.95
C LEU A 259 15.68 22.22 8.53
N ALA A 260 14.71 22.07 7.62
CA ALA A 260 14.84 22.52 6.24
C ALA A 260 14.39 23.98 6.02
N SER A 261 13.98 24.69 7.07
CA SER A 261 13.35 26.01 7.00
C SER A 261 12.23 26.06 5.95
N THR A 262 11.35 25.06 5.98
CA THR A 262 10.17 24.96 5.11
C THR A 262 8.90 24.85 5.93
N THR A 263 7.76 25.11 5.30
CA THR A 263 6.44 25.04 5.93
C THR A 263 5.72 23.77 5.51
N ILE A 264 4.97 23.20 6.45
CA ILE A 264 4.10 22.04 6.25
C ILE A 264 2.75 22.31 6.91
N ASN A 265 1.76 21.48 6.60
CA ASN A 265 0.48 21.51 7.31
C ASN A 265 0.66 20.83 8.67
N GLU A 266 0.79 21.65 9.73
CA GLU A 266 0.91 21.15 11.09
C GLU A 266 -0.33 20.33 11.47
N CYS A 267 -0.13 19.30 12.31
CA CYS A 267 -1.19 18.41 12.77
C CYS A 267 -1.97 17.69 11.65
N PHE A 268 -1.46 17.67 10.40
CA PHE A 268 -2.17 17.11 9.26
C PHE A 268 -2.65 15.68 9.49
N PHE A 269 -1.79 14.76 9.97
CA PHE A 269 -2.21 13.38 10.17
C PHE A 269 -3.14 13.21 11.37
N GLN A 270 -3.10 14.11 12.36
CA GLN A 270 -4.03 14.13 13.50
C GLN A 270 -5.42 14.58 13.07
N GLU A 271 -5.49 15.57 12.19
CA GLU A 271 -6.73 16.19 11.71
C GLU A 271 -7.30 15.52 10.46
N LEU A 272 -6.51 14.66 9.81
CA LEU A 272 -6.86 13.97 8.56
C LEU A 272 -8.28 13.39 8.63
N PRO A 273 -9.22 13.87 7.78
CA PRO A 273 -10.57 13.36 7.77
C PRO A 273 -10.57 11.86 7.47
N ARG A 274 -11.43 11.12 8.18
CA ARG A 274 -11.39 9.66 8.14
C ARG A 274 -11.95 9.14 6.84
N PHE A 275 -11.08 8.65 5.97
CA PHE A 275 -11.47 7.96 4.76
C PHE A 275 -11.16 6.46 4.89
N SER A 276 -12.10 5.62 4.46
CA SER A 276 -11.74 4.26 4.09
C SER A 276 -10.81 4.31 2.87
N LYS A 277 -9.90 3.35 2.69
CA LYS A 277 -9.04 3.29 1.48
C LYS A 277 -9.85 3.43 0.17
N SER A 278 -11.06 2.87 0.13
CA SER A 278 -12.01 3.02 -0.98
C SER A 278 -12.58 4.44 -1.11
N SER A 279 -12.84 5.13 0.00
CA SER A 279 -13.27 6.53 0.00
C SER A 279 -12.16 7.44 -0.51
N PHE A 280 -10.90 7.17 -0.13
CA PHE A 280 -9.76 7.97 -0.56
C PHE A 280 -9.51 7.86 -2.06
N ALA A 281 -9.50 6.64 -2.61
CA ALA A 281 -9.39 6.44 -4.06
C ALA A 281 -10.52 7.15 -4.83
N LYS A 282 -11.73 7.18 -4.27
CA LYS A 282 -12.86 7.91 -4.85
C LYS A 282 -12.68 9.43 -4.78
N LEU A 283 -12.11 9.96 -3.69
CA LEU A 283 -11.88 11.40 -3.52
C LEU A 283 -10.74 11.91 -4.40
N SER A 284 -9.63 11.17 -4.45
CA SER A 284 -8.50 11.45 -5.34
C SER A 284 -8.95 11.50 -6.79
N TYR A 285 -9.77 10.53 -7.20
CA TYR A 285 -10.38 10.50 -8.54
C TYR A 285 -11.32 11.68 -8.82
N MET A 286 -12.14 12.09 -7.85
CA MET A 286 -13.05 13.23 -8.01
C MET A 286 -12.31 14.57 -8.06
N ALA A 287 -11.21 14.72 -7.31
CA ALA A 287 -10.36 15.89 -7.36
C ALA A 287 -9.70 16.04 -8.73
N ASP A 288 -9.24 14.95 -9.33
CA ASP A 288 -8.62 14.94 -10.65
C ASP A 288 -9.62 15.30 -11.77
N ILE A 289 -10.84 14.75 -11.72
CA ILE A 289 -11.93 15.16 -12.64
C ILE A 289 -12.21 16.66 -12.50
N THR A 290 -12.23 17.18 -11.28
CA THR A 290 -12.50 18.60 -11.02
C THR A 290 -11.37 19.49 -11.55
N ALA A 291 -10.10 19.08 -11.37
CA ALA A 291 -8.96 19.79 -11.91
C ALA A 291 -8.96 19.80 -13.45
N GLN A 292 -9.31 18.67 -14.09
CA GLN A 292 -9.43 18.59 -15.55
C GLN A 292 -10.57 19.47 -16.09
N LYS A 293 -11.71 19.54 -15.39
CA LYS A 293 -12.80 20.47 -15.75
C LYS A 293 -12.36 21.92 -15.70
N ASN A 294 -11.70 22.33 -14.61
CA ASN A 294 -11.22 23.70 -14.45
C ASN A 294 -10.16 24.07 -15.51
N ALA A 295 -9.29 23.13 -15.89
CA ALA A 295 -8.31 23.35 -16.94
C ALA A 295 -8.96 23.51 -18.34
N ASN A 296 -10.03 22.76 -18.62
CA ASN A 296 -10.75 22.86 -19.89
C ASN A 296 -11.63 24.11 -19.96
N GLU A 297 -12.24 24.52 -18.86
CA GLU A 297 -13.06 25.76 -18.77
C GLU A 297 -12.18 27.02 -18.86
N GLY A 298 -10.96 26.99 -18.31
CA GLY A 298 -10.00 28.08 -18.42
C GLY A 298 -9.51 28.36 -19.85
N ASN A 299 -9.56 27.36 -20.73
CA ASN A 299 -9.17 27.52 -22.14
C ASN A 299 -10.29 28.10 -23.03
N HIS A 300 -11.54 28.15 -22.56
CA HIS A 300 -12.67 28.66 -23.36
C HIS A 300 -13.00 30.14 -23.15
N LEU A 301 -12.38 30.81 -22.17
CA LEU A 301 -12.60 32.24 -21.88
C LEU A 301 -11.55 33.19 -22.51
N GLY A 302 -10.74 32.69 -23.44
CA GLY A 302 -9.58 33.38 -23.98
C GLY A 302 -9.54 33.60 -25.50
N THR A 303 -10.67 33.75 -26.20
CA THR A 303 -10.67 34.23 -27.59
C THR A 303 -11.88 35.09 -27.92
N ASN A 304 -11.84 36.36 -27.50
CA ASN A 304 -12.55 37.44 -28.16
C ASN A 304 -11.54 38.54 -28.49
N GLY A 305 -11.08 38.58 -29.73
CA GLY A 305 -10.05 39.51 -30.18
C GLY A 305 -9.81 39.44 -31.69
N THR A 306 -10.73 40.04 -32.44
CA THR A 306 -10.53 40.70 -33.74
C THR A 306 -9.74 39.99 -34.85
N SER A 307 -10.52 39.57 -35.85
CA SER A 307 -10.16 39.34 -37.24
C SER A 307 -9.15 40.36 -37.79
N ASN A 308 -8.07 39.87 -38.40
CA ASN A 308 -7.40 40.52 -39.52
C ASN A 308 -6.75 39.44 -40.40
N VAL A 309 -7.29 39.35 -41.61
CA VAL A 309 -6.73 38.61 -42.75
C VAL A 309 -5.48 39.34 -43.24
N PRO A 310 -4.42 38.60 -43.62
CA PRO A 310 -3.83 38.89 -44.92
C PRO A 310 -3.66 37.63 -45.78
N THR A 311 -3.98 37.84 -47.04
CA THR A 311 -3.79 36.99 -48.22
C THR A 311 -2.33 36.88 -48.66
N ASN A 312 -2.11 35.87 -49.51
CA ASN A 312 -0.94 35.58 -50.37
C ASN A 312 0.19 34.84 -49.66
N SER A 313 0.92 33.90 -50.28
CA SER A 313 0.82 33.03 -51.46
C SER A 313 2.20 32.38 -51.51
N GLU A 314 2.33 31.07 -51.68
CA GLU A 314 3.38 30.46 -52.53
C GLU A 314 3.27 28.94 -52.50
N GLU A 315 2.95 28.41 -53.67
CA GLU A 315 3.05 27.01 -54.04
C GLU A 315 4.52 26.62 -54.19
N SER A 316 4.89 25.41 -53.78
CA SER A 316 5.94 24.67 -54.49
C SER A 316 5.85 23.16 -54.24
N THR A 317 5.46 22.48 -55.31
CA THR A 317 5.36 21.02 -55.48
C THR A 317 6.72 20.47 -55.87
N ILE A 318 7.30 19.51 -55.12
CA ILE A 318 8.28 18.57 -55.67
C ILE A 318 8.01 17.16 -55.12
N ALA A 319 7.48 16.32 -56.01
CA ALA A 319 7.56 14.88 -55.95
C ALA A 319 8.90 14.39 -56.53
N THR A 320 9.23 13.13 -56.23
CA THR A 320 10.21 12.25 -56.90
C THR A 320 11.55 12.06 -56.18
N VAL A 321 11.66 11.01 -55.35
CA VAL A 321 12.67 9.94 -55.49
C VAL A 321 12.10 8.65 -54.87
N LEU A 322 11.76 7.69 -55.74
CA LEU A 322 11.65 6.26 -55.42
C LEU A 322 12.68 5.53 -56.31
N ARG A 323 13.13 4.36 -55.81
CA ARG A 323 14.00 3.31 -56.41
C ARG A 323 15.48 3.45 -56.02
N ASP A 324 16.17 2.43 -55.51
CA ASP A 324 16.15 1.01 -55.87
C ASP A 324 16.31 0.05 -54.67
N ALA A 325 15.64 -1.09 -54.71
CA ALA A 325 16.27 -2.42 -54.63
C ALA A 325 15.21 -3.52 -54.87
N ASN A 326 15.30 -4.12 -56.06
CA ASN A 326 14.58 -5.34 -56.46
C ASN A 326 15.02 -6.55 -55.63
N PHE A 327 14.08 -7.44 -55.28
CA PHE A 327 14.40 -8.87 -55.14
C PHE A 327 13.20 -9.76 -55.57
N ASP A 328 13.57 -10.84 -56.25
CA ASP A 328 12.86 -11.76 -57.15
C ASP A 328 11.80 -12.67 -56.49
N PRO A 329 10.62 -12.90 -57.12
CA PRO A 329 9.64 -13.88 -56.65
C PRO A 329 9.76 -15.21 -57.42
N SER A 330 10.61 -16.14 -56.96
CA SER A 330 10.61 -17.51 -57.49
C SER A 330 11.09 -18.60 -56.50
N GLY A 331 10.15 -19.15 -55.74
CA GLY A 331 10.11 -20.54 -55.24
C GLY A 331 10.41 -20.78 -53.74
N PRO A 332 10.08 -21.96 -53.15
CA PRO A 332 9.05 -22.95 -53.49
C PRO A 332 7.93 -23.02 -52.42
N LYS A 333 6.80 -23.63 -52.81
CA LYS A 333 5.62 -23.87 -51.96
C LYS A 333 5.95 -24.91 -50.88
N GLU A 334 5.94 -24.52 -49.61
CA GLU A 334 5.81 -25.43 -48.47
C GLU A 334 4.41 -25.30 -47.85
N GLU A 335 3.82 -26.47 -47.59
CA GLU A 335 2.46 -26.68 -47.11
C GLU A 335 2.29 -26.12 -45.69
N CYS A 336 1.56 -25.02 -45.59
CA CYS A 336 1.17 -24.40 -44.33
C CYS A 336 -0.07 -25.11 -43.77
N SER A 337 0.13 -26.05 -42.86
CA SER A 337 -0.91 -26.51 -41.95
C SER A 337 -1.17 -25.44 -40.90
N SER A 338 -2.35 -24.83 -40.98
CA SER A 338 -2.92 -23.81 -40.11
C SER A 338 -2.72 -24.03 -38.60
N PRO A 339 -2.55 -22.94 -37.84
CA PRO A 339 -3.47 -22.70 -36.73
C PRO A 339 -4.00 -21.25 -36.78
N THR A 340 -5.30 -21.11 -37.05
CA THR A 340 -6.00 -19.83 -36.93
C THR A 340 -6.10 -19.42 -35.46
N SER A 341 -5.47 -18.27 -35.21
CA SER A 341 -5.53 -17.44 -34.02
C SER A 341 -6.94 -16.93 -33.72
N ILE A 342 -7.60 -17.44 -32.67
CA ILE A 342 -8.68 -16.74 -31.96
C ILE A 342 -8.67 -17.18 -30.49
N GLU A 343 -7.89 -16.54 -29.61
CA GLU A 343 -8.23 -16.49 -28.17
C GLU A 343 -7.38 -15.51 -27.32
N GLU A 344 -7.03 -14.33 -27.85
CA GLU A 344 -6.55 -13.22 -27.01
C GLU A 344 -7.73 -12.45 -26.41
N ARG A 345 -8.37 -13.05 -25.41
CA ARG A 345 -9.43 -12.41 -24.62
C ARG A 345 -8.82 -11.63 -23.45
N ALA A 346 -8.74 -10.31 -23.60
CA ALA A 346 -8.45 -9.36 -22.52
C ALA A 346 -9.62 -9.33 -21.52
N VAL A 347 -9.38 -9.75 -20.28
CA VAL A 347 -10.35 -9.60 -19.18
C VAL A 347 -10.26 -8.16 -18.70
N VAL A 348 -11.17 -7.31 -19.18
CA VAL A 348 -11.34 -5.94 -18.65
C VAL A 348 -11.82 -6.05 -17.20
N ASN A 349 -11.09 -5.40 -16.29
CA ASN A 349 -11.35 -5.42 -14.85
C ASN A 349 -12.69 -4.70 -14.54
N GLU A 350 -13.58 -5.28 -13.74
CA GLU A 350 -14.91 -4.72 -13.44
C GLU A 350 -14.87 -3.32 -12.76
N PRO A 351 -13.89 -3.00 -11.89
CA PRO A 351 -13.64 -1.63 -11.43
C PRO A 351 -13.16 -0.68 -12.55
N ARG A 352 -12.46 -1.19 -13.57
CA ARG A 352 -12.04 -0.41 -14.75
C ARG A 352 -13.24 -0.10 -15.65
N LEU A 353 -14.13 -1.06 -15.86
CA LEU A 353 -15.43 -0.84 -16.53
C LEU A 353 -16.28 0.18 -15.77
N ARG A 354 -16.22 0.18 -14.44
CA ARG A 354 -16.94 1.14 -13.61
C ARG A 354 -16.38 2.56 -13.69
N ILE A 355 -15.06 2.71 -13.68
CA ILE A 355 -14.39 4.01 -13.88
C ILE A 355 -14.71 4.53 -15.29
N MET A 356 -14.60 3.68 -16.32
CA MET A 356 -14.99 4.04 -17.69
C MET A 356 -16.48 4.42 -17.79
N LEU A 357 -17.38 3.72 -17.09
CA LEU A 357 -18.81 4.06 -17.04
C LEU A 357 -19.08 5.40 -16.32
N GLU A 358 -18.40 5.68 -15.21
CA GLU A 358 -18.54 6.94 -14.49
C GLU A 358 -17.99 8.13 -15.30
N GLN A 359 -16.92 7.92 -16.08
CA GLN A 359 -16.42 8.88 -17.08
C GLN A 359 -17.44 9.12 -18.19
N GLU A 360 -18.09 8.06 -18.66
CA GLU A 360 -19.00 8.14 -19.80
C GLU A 360 -20.40 8.66 -19.45
N LEU A 361 -20.90 8.35 -18.26
CA LEU A 361 -22.14 8.96 -17.73
C LEU A 361 -21.95 10.45 -17.41
N ALA A 362 -20.73 10.86 -17.06
CA ALA A 362 -20.38 12.28 -16.95
C ALA A 362 -20.30 12.95 -18.33
N ARG A 363 -19.81 12.26 -19.38
CA ARG A 363 -19.92 12.72 -20.79
C ARG A 363 -21.35 12.76 -21.31
N ASN A 364 -22.24 11.87 -20.87
CA ASN A 364 -23.65 11.90 -21.25
C ASN A 364 -24.38 13.18 -20.81
N ARG A 365 -23.87 13.89 -19.80
CA ARG A 365 -24.38 15.24 -19.44
C ARG A 365 -23.91 16.32 -20.42
N LEU A 366 -22.76 16.13 -21.10
CA LEU A 366 -22.28 16.98 -22.19
C LEU A 366 -23.02 16.71 -23.51
N LEU A 367 -23.52 15.48 -23.71
CA LEU A 367 -24.30 15.12 -24.90
C LEU A 367 -25.70 15.77 -24.95
N GLN A 368 -26.17 16.40 -23.87
CA GLN A 368 -27.37 17.23 -23.87
C GLN A 368 -27.22 18.53 -24.69
N GLU A 369 -26.00 18.90 -25.07
CA GLU A 369 -25.72 20.08 -25.92
C GLU A 369 -25.81 19.79 -27.42
N TYR A 370 -25.91 18.53 -27.83
CA TYR A 370 -26.07 18.15 -29.25
C TYR A 370 -27.56 17.92 -29.57
N ASP A 371 -28.04 18.51 -30.67
CA ASP A 371 -29.39 18.27 -31.19
C ASP A 371 -29.46 16.90 -31.89
N LEU A 372 -29.46 15.84 -31.10
CA LEU A 372 -29.33 14.45 -31.55
C LEU A 372 -30.66 13.80 -31.98
N PHE A 373 -31.75 14.57 -32.02
CA PHE A 373 -33.07 14.07 -32.43
C PHE A 373 -33.16 13.79 -33.95
N ASP A 374 -32.23 14.35 -34.75
CA ASP A 374 -32.24 14.23 -36.22
C ASP A 374 -31.24 13.19 -36.78
N VAL A 375 -30.54 12.42 -35.94
CA VAL A 375 -29.60 11.39 -36.41
C VAL A 375 -30.35 10.22 -37.03
N LYS A 376 -30.26 10.08 -38.36
CA LYS A 376 -30.98 9.05 -39.14
C LYS A 376 -30.15 7.80 -39.39
N ASP A 377 -28.82 7.91 -39.37
CA ASP A 377 -27.91 6.81 -39.67
C ASP A 377 -26.73 6.73 -38.69
N PHE A 378 -26.10 5.56 -38.63
CA PHE A 378 -24.93 5.28 -37.79
C PHE A 378 -23.75 6.20 -38.12
N GLU A 379 -23.55 6.56 -39.39
CA GLU A 379 -22.45 7.44 -39.79
C GLU A 379 -22.58 8.86 -39.23
N GLU A 380 -23.82 9.31 -39.03
CA GLU A 380 -24.15 10.62 -38.45
C GLU A 380 -23.97 10.66 -36.92
N LEU A 381 -23.70 9.52 -36.27
CA LEU A 381 -23.39 9.50 -34.84
C LEU A 381 -22.09 10.27 -34.54
N PRO A 382 -22.07 11.09 -33.48
CA PRO A 382 -20.84 11.69 -32.97
C PRO A 382 -19.74 10.65 -32.74
N ALA A 383 -18.50 11.01 -33.07
CA ALA A 383 -17.34 10.13 -32.90
C ALA A 383 -17.24 9.49 -31.49
N PRO A 384 -17.52 10.19 -30.37
CA PRO A 384 -17.49 9.58 -29.04
C PRO A 384 -18.47 8.40 -28.87
N LEU A 385 -19.65 8.46 -29.49
CA LEU A 385 -20.62 7.35 -29.42
C LEU A 385 -20.17 6.15 -30.25
N LYS A 386 -19.54 6.40 -31.42
CA LYS A 386 -18.95 5.34 -32.24
C LYS A 386 -17.79 4.65 -31.52
N GLU A 387 -16.92 5.45 -30.88
CA GLU A 387 -15.84 4.94 -30.02
C GLU A 387 -16.38 4.11 -28.85
N TRP A 388 -17.42 4.59 -28.16
CA TRP A 388 -18.05 3.82 -27.08
C TRP A 388 -18.57 2.47 -27.56
N LEU A 389 -19.25 2.42 -28.71
CA LEU A 389 -19.76 1.18 -29.31
C LEU A 389 -18.60 0.22 -29.64
N TRP A 390 -17.47 0.74 -30.15
CA TRP A 390 -16.29 -0.06 -30.45
C TRP A 390 -15.58 -0.58 -29.20
N ASP A 391 -15.42 0.24 -28.17
CA ASP A 391 -14.78 -0.14 -26.90
C ASP A 391 -15.55 -1.24 -26.16
N HIS A 392 -16.86 -1.32 -26.38
CA HIS A 392 -17.74 -2.31 -25.77
C HIS A 392 -18.02 -3.53 -26.66
N THR A 393 -17.32 -3.64 -27.80
CA THR A 393 -17.37 -4.82 -28.70
C THR A 393 -17.19 -6.11 -27.90
N THR A 394 -16.21 -6.16 -26.99
CA THR A 394 -15.86 -7.37 -26.25
C THR A 394 -16.70 -7.60 -25.00
N THR A 395 -17.26 -6.55 -24.39
CA THR A 395 -17.92 -6.61 -23.09
C THR A 395 -19.44 -6.70 -23.20
N LEU A 396 -20.05 -5.84 -24.03
CA LEU A 396 -21.49 -5.77 -24.22
C LEU A 396 -21.94 -6.57 -25.46
N PHE A 397 -21.18 -6.48 -26.56
CA PHE A 397 -21.58 -7.03 -27.86
C PHE A 397 -20.98 -8.41 -28.17
N SER A 398 -20.37 -9.08 -27.19
CA SER A 398 -19.88 -10.46 -27.32
C SER A 398 -18.90 -10.69 -28.50
N GLY A 399 -18.09 -9.68 -28.82
CA GLY A 399 -17.12 -9.70 -29.92
C GLY A 399 -17.66 -9.17 -31.26
N THR A 400 -18.95 -8.84 -31.36
CA THR A 400 -19.52 -8.26 -32.58
C THR A 400 -19.18 -6.77 -32.65
N LYS A 401 -18.40 -6.38 -33.66
CA LYS A 401 -18.09 -4.97 -33.94
C LYS A 401 -19.34 -4.30 -34.53
N ILE A 402 -19.73 -3.16 -33.98
CA ILE A 402 -20.84 -2.35 -34.53
C ILE A 402 -20.25 -1.35 -35.52
N SER A 403 -20.58 -1.50 -36.80
CA SER A 403 -20.06 -0.67 -37.89
C SER A 403 -21.16 -0.06 -38.77
N SER A 404 -22.42 -0.40 -38.53
CA SER A 404 -23.55 0.03 -39.33
C SER A 404 -24.82 0.14 -38.49
N THR A 405 -25.85 0.78 -39.05
CA THR A 405 -27.19 0.84 -38.47
C THR A 405 -27.78 -0.56 -38.25
N ASP A 406 -27.58 -1.48 -39.19
CA ASP A 406 -28.06 -2.85 -39.08
C ASP A 406 -27.37 -3.63 -37.96
N ASP A 407 -26.05 -3.46 -37.79
CA ASP A 407 -25.31 -4.07 -36.67
C ASP A 407 -25.85 -3.59 -35.32
N LEU A 408 -26.13 -2.29 -35.22
CA LEU A 408 -26.64 -1.66 -34.01
C LEU A 408 -28.05 -2.15 -33.68
N ILE A 409 -28.94 -2.23 -34.68
CA ILE A 409 -30.29 -2.78 -34.55
C ILE A 409 -30.24 -4.25 -34.14
N ALA A 410 -29.37 -5.05 -34.78
CA ALA A 410 -29.20 -6.46 -34.44
C ALA A 410 -28.69 -6.64 -32.99
N ALA A 411 -27.75 -5.80 -32.55
CA ALA A 411 -27.27 -5.79 -31.18
C ALA A 411 -28.37 -5.40 -30.18
N TYR A 412 -29.21 -4.42 -30.52
CA TYR A 412 -30.34 -4.01 -29.71
C TYR A 412 -31.37 -5.12 -29.53
N HIS A 413 -31.83 -5.75 -30.61
CA HIS A 413 -32.75 -6.89 -30.52
C HIS A 413 -32.18 -8.05 -29.70
N LYS A 414 -30.88 -8.32 -29.85
CA LYS A 414 -30.20 -9.38 -29.09
C LYS A 414 -30.13 -9.09 -27.60
N LEU A 415 -29.96 -7.83 -27.21
CA LEU A 415 -29.72 -7.43 -25.81
C LEU A 415 -31.01 -7.03 -25.08
N CYS A 416 -32.02 -6.55 -25.80
CA CYS A 416 -33.33 -6.12 -25.32
C CYS A 416 -34.41 -7.08 -25.81
N THR A 417 -34.68 -8.15 -25.05
CA THR A 417 -35.59 -9.25 -25.46
C THR A 417 -37.04 -8.83 -25.65
N ASP A 418 -37.44 -7.67 -25.13
CA ASP A 418 -38.82 -7.19 -25.17
C ASP A 418 -39.07 -6.17 -26.31
N ALA A 419 -38.04 -5.84 -27.09
CA ALA A 419 -38.14 -4.84 -28.16
C ALA A 419 -38.93 -5.37 -29.36
N LYS A 420 -40.05 -4.72 -29.70
CA LYS A 420 -40.79 -4.98 -30.95
C LYS A 420 -40.13 -4.23 -32.10
N THR A 421 -40.23 -4.75 -33.32
CA THR A 421 -39.68 -4.13 -34.53
C THR A 421 -40.21 -2.71 -34.76
N ASN A 422 -41.47 -2.44 -34.37
CA ASN A 422 -42.07 -1.11 -34.46
C ASN A 422 -41.49 -0.10 -33.45
N ASP A 423 -40.84 -0.55 -32.37
CA ASP A 423 -40.26 0.37 -31.37
C ASP A 423 -39.01 1.06 -31.94
N ILE A 424 -38.27 0.41 -32.84
CA ILE A 424 -37.04 0.91 -33.44
C ILE A 424 -37.27 2.16 -34.29
N TYR A 425 -38.31 2.13 -35.14
CA TYR A 425 -38.66 3.26 -36.01
C TYR A 425 -39.14 4.48 -35.23
N ASN A 426 -39.65 4.28 -34.01
CA ASN A 426 -40.15 5.37 -33.17
C ASN A 426 -39.07 5.98 -32.27
N ILE A 427 -38.01 5.25 -31.91
CA ILE A 427 -36.94 5.74 -31.02
C ILE A 427 -35.72 6.29 -31.77
N GLY A 428 -35.56 5.94 -33.06
CA GLY A 428 -34.42 6.37 -33.87
C GLY A 428 -33.07 5.77 -33.42
N ILE A 429 -32.01 6.02 -34.18
CA ILE A 429 -30.67 5.47 -33.92
C ILE A 429 -30.14 5.91 -32.55
N PHE A 430 -30.30 7.18 -32.21
CA PHE A 430 -29.87 7.71 -30.92
C PHE A 430 -30.64 7.06 -29.74
N GLY A 431 -31.94 6.81 -29.90
CA GLY A 431 -32.73 6.11 -28.88
C GLY A 431 -32.26 4.69 -28.66
N ILE A 432 -31.84 3.99 -29.72
CA ILE A 432 -31.23 2.64 -29.63
C ILE A 432 -29.92 2.70 -28.85
N VAL A 433 -28.99 3.61 -29.20
CA VAL A 433 -27.71 3.76 -28.49
C VAL A 433 -27.95 4.08 -27.02
N SER A 434 -28.84 5.03 -26.73
CA SER A 434 -29.19 5.43 -25.36
C SER A 434 -29.74 4.26 -24.54
N LYS A 435 -30.60 3.42 -25.13
CA LYS A 435 -31.12 2.23 -24.45
C LYS A 435 -30.07 1.15 -24.25
N LEU A 436 -29.14 0.96 -25.18
CA LEU A 436 -28.01 0.06 -25.00
C LEU A 436 -27.06 0.52 -23.89
N MET A 437 -26.78 1.83 -23.81
CA MET A 437 -26.00 2.43 -22.72
C MET A 437 -26.72 2.27 -21.37
N GLN A 438 -28.04 2.52 -21.33
CA GLN A 438 -28.84 2.34 -20.12
C GLN A 438 -28.87 0.87 -19.70
N LEU A 439 -29.08 -0.07 -20.62
CA LEU A 439 -29.05 -1.49 -20.34
C LEU A 439 -27.67 -1.96 -19.86
N HIS A 440 -26.59 -1.40 -20.40
CA HIS A 440 -25.23 -1.66 -19.91
C HIS A 440 -25.04 -1.11 -18.49
N ALA A 441 -25.50 0.12 -18.21
CA ALA A 441 -25.45 0.73 -16.89
C ALA A 441 -26.29 -0.06 -15.88
N ASP A 442 -27.50 -0.49 -16.25
CA ASP A 442 -28.40 -1.29 -15.42
C ASP A 442 -27.80 -2.68 -15.17
N ARG A 443 -27.20 -3.33 -16.17
CA ARG A 443 -26.45 -4.58 -15.96
C ARG A 443 -25.27 -4.38 -15.01
N LEU A 444 -24.55 -3.26 -15.10
CA LEU A 444 -23.46 -2.91 -14.17
C LEU A 444 -23.98 -2.57 -12.76
N GLN A 445 -25.17 -2.00 -12.63
CA GLN A 445 -25.84 -1.77 -11.34
C GLN A 445 -26.42 -3.07 -10.74
N GLN A 446 -26.99 -3.95 -11.57
CA GLN A 446 -27.52 -5.27 -11.19
C GLN A 446 -26.41 -6.29 -10.91
N LEU A 447 -25.21 -6.11 -11.48
CA LEU A 447 -23.98 -6.75 -11.02
C LEU A 447 -23.64 -6.37 -9.57
N GLY A 448 -24.35 -5.37 -9.03
CA GLY A 448 -24.84 -5.33 -7.65
C GLY A 448 -23.80 -5.75 -6.66
N GLN A 449 -22.86 -4.83 -6.32
CA GLN A 449 -21.79 -4.98 -5.33
C GLN A 449 -21.67 -6.45 -4.87
N LYS A 450 -21.15 -7.35 -5.73
CA LYS A 450 -20.76 -8.65 -5.20
C LYS A 450 -19.81 -8.31 -4.07
N GLN A 451 -20.18 -8.68 -2.85
CA GLN A 451 -19.75 -8.02 -1.60
C GLN A 451 -18.23 -8.01 -1.37
N PHE A 452 -17.41 -8.41 -2.32
CA PHE A 452 -16.00 -8.65 -2.21
C PHE A 452 -15.21 -8.45 -3.52
N GLU A 453 -15.79 -7.89 -4.59
CA GLU A 453 -15.07 -7.65 -5.85
C GLU A 453 -13.88 -6.68 -5.70
N ASP A 454 -14.04 -5.67 -4.86
CA ASP A 454 -12.96 -4.76 -4.45
C ASP A 454 -11.78 -5.50 -3.78
N LEU A 455 -12.00 -6.73 -3.29
CA LEU A 455 -11.06 -7.56 -2.56
C LEU A 455 -10.47 -8.71 -3.38
N ILE A 456 -10.78 -8.78 -4.67
CA ILE A 456 -10.25 -9.82 -5.57
C ILE A 456 -9.69 -9.23 -6.87
N TYR A 457 -8.83 -9.97 -7.54
CA TYR A 457 -8.33 -9.68 -8.88
C TYR A 457 -8.37 -10.94 -9.74
N TYR A 458 -8.48 -10.80 -11.05
CA TYR A 458 -8.41 -11.93 -11.98
C TYR A 458 -6.95 -12.24 -12.30
N GLY A 459 -6.60 -13.52 -12.29
CA GLY A 459 -5.23 -13.94 -12.55
C GLY A 459 -4.83 -13.69 -14.01
N THR A 460 -3.56 -13.39 -14.23
CA THR A 460 -2.94 -13.21 -15.56
C THR A 460 -1.89 -14.30 -15.79
N GLY A 461 -1.51 -14.51 -17.06
CA GLY A 461 -0.52 -15.53 -17.44
C GLY A 461 -0.84 -16.94 -16.88
N PRO A 462 0.11 -17.61 -16.20
CA PRO A 462 -0.10 -18.96 -15.65
C PRO A 462 -1.15 -19.01 -14.53
N HIS A 463 -1.54 -17.87 -13.97
CA HIS A 463 -2.56 -17.77 -12.92
C HIS A 463 -3.97 -17.48 -13.45
N LYS A 464 -4.14 -17.33 -14.77
CA LYS A 464 -5.44 -17.08 -15.44
C LYS A 464 -6.36 -18.29 -15.35
N ILE A 465 -5.79 -19.48 -15.52
CA ILE A 465 -6.50 -20.75 -15.51
C ILE A 465 -6.10 -21.52 -14.25
N MET A 466 -7.07 -21.94 -13.45
CA MET A 466 -6.82 -22.74 -12.26
C MET A 466 -7.39 -24.15 -12.43
N LYS A 467 -6.52 -25.16 -12.36
CA LYS A 467 -6.93 -26.56 -12.30
C LYS A 467 -7.59 -26.84 -10.96
N VAL A 468 -8.83 -27.33 -10.99
CA VAL A 468 -9.67 -27.45 -9.80
C VAL A 468 -10.28 -28.85 -9.63
N LYS A 469 -10.63 -29.18 -8.40
CA LYS A 469 -11.30 -30.42 -8.00
C LYS A 469 -12.45 -30.14 -7.05
N CYS A 470 -13.45 -31.01 -7.05
CA CYS A 470 -14.59 -30.91 -6.16
C CYS A 470 -14.15 -31.07 -4.70
N LYS A 471 -14.54 -30.15 -3.81
CA LYS A 471 -14.25 -30.23 -2.37
C LYS A 471 -14.80 -31.51 -1.71
N LYS A 472 -15.97 -31.99 -2.15
CA LYS A 472 -16.66 -33.13 -1.52
C LYS A 472 -16.15 -34.48 -2.01
N CYS A 473 -16.16 -34.71 -3.33
CA CYS A 473 -15.79 -36.02 -3.89
C CYS A 473 -14.34 -36.09 -4.38
N GLY A 474 -13.60 -34.98 -4.43
CA GLY A 474 -12.21 -34.94 -4.91
C GLY A 474 -12.04 -35.07 -6.42
N GLN A 475 -13.12 -35.34 -7.18
CA GLN A 475 -13.06 -35.51 -8.63
C GLN A 475 -12.63 -34.21 -9.33
N ASN A 476 -11.75 -34.33 -10.31
CA ASN A 476 -11.33 -33.22 -11.17
C ASN A 476 -12.55 -32.58 -11.84
N GLN A 477 -12.53 -31.25 -11.92
CA GLN A 477 -13.58 -30.46 -12.55
C GLN A 477 -12.97 -29.69 -13.72
N PRO A 478 -13.78 -29.18 -14.67
CA PRO A 478 -13.27 -28.28 -15.70
C PRO A 478 -12.51 -27.12 -15.08
N ASP A 479 -11.41 -26.73 -15.72
CA ASP A 479 -10.54 -25.67 -15.22
C ASP A 479 -11.29 -24.35 -15.04
N ASP A 480 -10.98 -23.62 -13.96
CA ASP A 480 -11.50 -22.26 -13.76
C ASP A 480 -10.71 -21.30 -14.65
N THR A 481 -11.23 -21.06 -15.86
CA THR A 481 -10.64 -20.15 -16.86
C THR A 481 -10.74 -18.67 -16.48
N ARG A 482 -11.42 -18.35 -15.37
CA ARG A 482 -11.54 -17.01 -14.80
C ARG A 482 -11.14 -17.04 -13.33
N ALA A 483 -9.95 -17.57 -13.08
CA ALA A 483 -9.42 -17.72 -11.74
C ALA A 483 -9.34 -16.36 -11.02
N ARG A 484 -9.90 -16.32 -9.82
CA ARG A 484 -9.96 -15.13 -8.96
C ARG A 484 -8.97 -15.30 -7.83
N TRP A 485 -8.30 -14.22 -7.46
CA TRP A 485 -7.26 -14.20 -6.45
C TRP A 485 -7.54 -13.08 -5.45
N SER A 486 -7.18 -13.26 -4.18
CA SER A 486 -7.43 -12.26 -3.15
C SER A 486 -6.46 -11.07 -3.30
N ARG A 487 -6.99 -9.84 -3.36
CA ARG A 487 -6.16 -8.61 -3.40
C ARG A 487 -5.37 -8.39 -2.12
N LEU A 488 -5.96 -8.70 -0.97
CA LEU A 488 -5.30 -8.54 0.34
C LEU A 488 -4.35 -9.71 0.66
N ARG A 489 -4.44 -10.80 -0.10
CA ARG A 489 -3.58 -11.98 0.00
C ARG A 489 -3.19 -12.45 -1.39
N PRO A 490 -2.19 -11.80 -2.01
CA PRO A 490 -1.62 -12.30 -3.24
C PRO A 490 -1.30 -13.81 -3.09
N HIS A 491 -1.57 -14.59 -4.12
CA HIS A 491 -1.44 -16.06 -4.14
C HIS A 491 -2.52 -16.89 -3.41
N TYR A 492 -3.58 -16.27 -2.87
CA TYR A 492 -4.76 -17.03 -2.41
C TYR A 492 -5.81 -17.08 -3.52
N TYR A 493 -6.05 -18.28 -4.06
CA TYR A 493 -7.14 -18.54 -4.98
C TYR A 493 -8.50 -18.39 -4.27
N VAL A 494 -9.44 -17.69 -4.89
CA VAL A 494 -10.77 -17.43 -4.33
C VAL A 494 -11.74 -18.46 -4.89
N ILE A 495 -12.05 -19.45 -4.08
CA ILE A 495 -12.79 -20.64 -4.51
C ILE A 495 -14.18 -20.28 -5.00
N ARG A 496 -14.60 -20.94 -6.10
CA ARG A 496 -15.93 -20.80 -6.68
C ARG A 496 -16.85 -21.91 -6.16
N GLU A 497 -18.13 -21.58 -6.10
CA GLU A 497 -19.18 -22.59 -6.09
C GLU A 497 -19.44 -23.02 -7.54
N THR A 498 -19.50 -24.32 -7.81
CA THR A 498 -19.92 -24.87 -9.11
C THR A 498 -21.42 -24.70 -9.30
N ARG A 499 -21.87 -24.77 -10.56
CA ARG A 499 -23.30 -24.92 -10.85
C ARG A 499 -23.82 -26.29 -10.40
N THR A 500 -23.09 -27.37 -10.69
CA THR A 500 -23.37 -28.74 -10.26
C THR A 500 -22.07 -29.57 -10.36
N CYS A 501 -21.88 -30.58 -9.51
CA CYS A 501 -20.79 -31.56 -9.68
C CYS A 501 -21.34 -32.82 -10.36
N PRO A 502 -20.76 -33.30 -11.49
CA PRO A 502 -21.28 -34.43 -12.25
C PRO A 502 -21.07 -35.78 -11.55
N SER A 503 -20.29 -35.81 -10.47
CA SER A 503 -20.03 -37.01 -9.69
C SER A 503 -21.31 -37.57 -9.09
N SER A 504 -21.54 -38.88 -9.20
CA SER A 504 -22.64 -39.58 -8.52
C SER A 504 -22.61 -39.37 -7.00
N ALA A 505 -21.42 -39.26 -6.39
CA ALA A 505 -21.24 -38.96 -4.96
C ALA A 505 -21.76 -37.57 -4.53
N CYS A 506 -21.92 -36.65 -5.49
CA CYS A 506 -22.40 -35.30 -5.26
C CYS A 506 -23.86 -35.10 -5.67
N PHE A 507 -24.49 -36.09 -6.35
CA PHE A 507 -25.89 -36.04 -6.80
C PHE A 507 -26.26 -34.75 -7.54
N GLY A 508 -25.35 -34.24 -8.37
CA GLY A 508 -25.56 -32.99 -9.10
C GLY A 508 -25.65 -31.74 -8.22
N LYS A 509 -25.40 -31.81 -6.91
CA LYS A 509 -25.47 -30.64 -6.03
C LYS A 509 -24.34 -29.65 -6.32
N LYS A 510 -24.57 -28.37 -6.04
CA LYS A 510 -23.54 -27.32 -6.02
C LYS A 510 -22.45 -27.68 -5.01
N GLN A 511 -21.19 -27.52 -5.40
CA GLN A 511 -20.03 -27.82 -4.57
C GLN A 511 -18.97 -26.74 -4.73
N TYR A 512 -18.06 -26.62 -3.77
CA TYR A 512 -16.91 -25.73 -3.91
C TYR A 512 -15.79 -26.37 -4.71
N LEU A 513 -15.10 -25.56 -5.52
CA LEU A 513 -13.92 -25.94 -6.29
C LEU A 513 -12.64 -25.58 -5.53
N LEU A 514 -11.83 -26.58 -5.21
CA LEU A 514 -10.50 -26.38 -4.62
C LEU A 514 -9.43 -26.49 -5.70
N PRO A 515 -8.27 -25.80 -5.56
CA PRO A 515 -7.12 -26.07 -6.41
C PRO A 515 -6.72 -27.56 -6.38
N GLN A 516 -6.33 -28.10 -7.53
CA GLN A 516 -5.79 -29.46 -7.60
C GLN A 516 -4.43 -29.54 -6.88
N ASP A 517 -3.57 -28.54 -7.11
CA ASP A 517 -2.29 -28.36 -6.44
C ASP A 517 -2.49 -27.93 -4.98
N SER A 518 -2.04 -28.77 -4.04
CA SER A 518 -2.12 -28.51 -2.61
C SER A 518 -1.24 -27.34 -2.13
N ASN A 519 -0.27 -26.91 -2.93
CA ASN A 519 0.58 -25.75 -2.61
C ASN A 519 -0.16 -24.43 -2.85
N VAL A 520 -1.19 -24.43 -3.70
CA VAL A 520 -2.01 -23.23 -3.95
C VAL A 520 -2.95 -23.00 -2.78
N ARG A 521 -2.66 -21.96 -2.00
CA ARG A 521 -3.53 -21.52 -0.90
C ARG A 521 -4.84 -20.98 -1.45
N TRP A 522 -5.91 -21.14 -0.68
CA TRP A 522 -7.23 -20.73 -1.13
C TRP A 522 -8.10 -20.14 -0.01
N VAL A 523 -9.13 -19.40 -0.39
CA VAL A 523 -10.10 -18.80 0.52
C VAL A 523 -11.48 -18.69 -0.12
N PHE A 524 -12.54 -18.73 0.70
CA PHE A 524 -13.90 -18.50 0.23
C PHE A 524 -14.10 -17.08 -0.29
N ALA A 525 -14.99 -16.97 -1.28
CA ALA A 525 -15.52 -15.71 -1.80
C ALA A 525 -16.49 -15.04 -0.79
N ASP A 526 -15.98 -14.70 0.38
CA ASP A 526 -16.72 -14.08 1.48
C ASP A 526 -15.97 -12.83 1.94
N ARG A 527 -16.66 -11.69 2.09
CA ARG A 527 -16.02 -10.41 2.43
C ARG A 527 -15.26 -10.48 3.74
N ARG A 528 -15.81 -11.13 4.77
CA ARG A 528 -15.14 -11.27 6.08
C ARG A 528 -13.88 -12.10 5.91
N LEU A 529 -13.95 -13.21 5.18
CA LEU A 529 -12.79 -14.06 4.95
C LEU A 529 -11.75 -13.42 4.05
N LEU A 530 -12.15 -12.59 3.09
CA LEU A 530 -11.27 -11.86 2.17
C LEU A 530 -10.63 -10.61 2.80
N THR A 531 -11.35 -9.91 3.68
CA THR A 531 -10.84 -8.75 4.46
C THR A 531 -9.97 -9.15 5.64
N VAL A 532 -10.09 -10.38 6.12
CA VAL A 532 -9.13 -10.95 7.07
C VAL A 532 -7.80 -11.09 6.34
N CYS A 533 -7.00 -10.02 6.44
CA CYS A 533 -5.55 -10.07 6.22
C CYS A 533 -5.08 -11.35 6.91
N PRO A 534 -4.23 -12.18 6.27
CA PRO A 534 -3.71 -13.35 6.96
C PRO A 534 -3.23 -12.80 8.29
N LYS A 535 -3.59 -13.44 9.40
CA LYS A 535 -2.87 -13.15 10.63
C LYS A 535 -1.43 -13.38 10.21
N ARG A 536 -0.67 -12.30 9.90
CA ARG A 536 0.80 -12.30 9.86
C ARG A 536 1.08 -13.16 11.05
N GLN A 537 1.61 -14.37 10.82
CA GLN A 537 1.94 -15.25 11.93
C GLN A 537 2.76 -14.34 12.81
N SER A 538 2.18 -13.88 13.91
CA SER A 538 2.75 -12.73 14.60
C SER A 538 4.11 -13.23 14.98
N ASN A 539 5.18 -12.55 14.57
CA ASN A 539 6.52 -13.05 14.85
C ASN A 539 6.86 -12.71 16.31
N TRP A 540 5.90 -12.93 17.20
CA TRP A 540 6.02 -12.72 18.63
C TRP A 540 7.08 -13.63 19.24
N ARG A 541 7.57 -14.62 18.48
CA ARG A 541 8.77 -15.38 18.82
C ARG A 541 9.99 -14.48 19.02
N ARG A 542 10.13 -13.36 18.27
CA ARG A 542 11.20 -12.36 18.52
C ARG A 542 11.07 -11.66 19.88
N LEU A 543 9.91 -11.77 20.53
CA LEU A 543 9.67 -11.23 21.87
C LEU A 543 9.88 -12.29 22.96
N MET A 544 10.35 -13.48 22.59
CA MET A 544 10.73 -14.54 23.52
C MET A 544 12.24 -14.46 23.78
N ARG A 545 12.63 -14.74 25.02
CA ARG A 545 14.01 -15.00 25.37
C ARG A 545 14.48 -16.32 24.76
N ASP A 546 15.75 -16.36 24.40
CA ASP A 546 16.43 -17.63 24.14
C ASP A 546 16.67 -18.39 25.44
N LYS A 547 16.94 -19.70 25.35
CA LYS A 547 17.11 -20.57 26.53
C LYS A 547 18.25 -20.08 27.43
N ASP A 548 19.32 -19.59 26.82
CA ASP A 548 20.53 -19.14 27.52
C ASP A 548 20.31 -17.78 28.22
N GLU A 549 19.28 -17.03 27.82
CA GLU A 549 18.89 -15.76 28.45
C GLU A 549 17.91 -15.95 29.62
N CYS A 550 17.52 -17.20 29.92
CA CYS A 550 16.59 -17.54 31.00
C CYS A 550 17.28 -17.85 32.33
N VAL A 551 18.56 -17.47 32.51
CA VAL A 551 19.30 -17.65 33.76
C VAL A 551 18.58 -16.93 34.91
N GLY A 552 18.38 -17.63 36.02
CA GLY A 552 17.67 -17.12 37.20
C GLY A 552 16.13 -17.17 37.11
N LEU A 553 15.56 -17.63 36.00
CA LEU A 553 14.11 -17.83 35.86
C LEU A 553 13.71 -19.29 36.19
N PRO A 554 12.50 -19.52 36.71
CA PRO A 554 12.00 -20.88 36.96
C PRO A 554 12.04 -21.77 35.72
N MET A 555 12.68 -22.94 35.83
CA MET A 555 12.75 -23.95 34.76
C MET A 555 11.48 -24.81 34.64
N GLN A 556 10.63 -24.79 35.65
CA GLN A 556 9.31 -25.41 35.65
C GLN A 556 8.30 -24.47 36.28
N ILE A 557 7.08 -24.45 35.75
CA ILE A 557 5.99 -23.63 36.29
C ILE A 557 4.76 -24.49 36.48
N GLU A 558 4.30 -24.56 37.73
CA GLU A 558 2.96 -25.06 38.02
C GLU A 558 1.94 -23.95 37.77
N SER A 559 0.90 -24.28 37.02
CA SER A 559 -0.13 -23.35 36.60
C SER A 559 -1.51 -24.01 36.68
N TRP A 560 -2.56 -23.21 36.76
CA TRP A 560 -3.94 -23.69 36.81
C TRP A 560 -4.86 -23.07 35.78
N CYS A 561 -5.93 -23.77 35.44
CA CYS A 561 -7.02 -23.24 34.65
C CYS A 561 -7.61 -22.00 35.32
N TRP A 562 -7.56 -20.86 34.64
CA TRP A 562 -8.07 -19.59 35.16
C TRP A 562 -9.58 -19.61 35.48
N LYS A 563 -10.36 -20.52 34.88
CA LYS A 563 -11.79 -20.69 35.15
C LYS A 563 -12.08 -21.60 36.35
N CYS A 564 -11.23 -22.59 36.59
CA CYS A 564 -11.46 -23.68 37.56
C CYS A 564 -10.62 -23.53 38.82
N HIS A 565 -10.21 -22.30 39.13
CA HIS A 565 -9.38 -21.93 40.28
C HIS A 565 -9.79 -22.67 41.56
N GLU A 566 -8.81 -23.16 42.33
CA GLU A 566 -8.81 -23.91 43.64
C GLU A 566 -9.92 -24.92 43.98
N ALA A 567 -11.14 -24.82 43.47
CA ALA A 567 -12.31 -25.54 43.94
C ALA A 567 -12.42 -27.00 43.43
N THR A 568 -11.34 -27.61 42.93
CA THR A 568 -11.38 -29.02 42.50
C THR A 568 -10.05 -29.70 42.77
N GLU A 569 -9.92 -30.27 43.97
CA GLU A 569 -8.93 -31.33 44.23
C GLU A 569 -9.36 -32.58 43.45
N LEU A 570 -8.98 -32.66 42.17
CA LEU A 570 -9.10 -33.93 41.45
C LEU A 570 -7.86 -34.78 41.69
N SER A 571 -8.11 -36.04 42.02
CA SER A 571 -7.15 -37.07 42.41
C SER A 571 -5.92 -37.14 41.48
N PRO A 572 -4.69 -37.23 42.03
CA PRO A 572 -3.44 -37.31 41.25
C PRO A 572 -3.33 -38.54 40.35
N ARG A 573 -4.25 -39.51 40.45
CA ARG A 573 -4.16 -40.80 39.76
C ARG A 573 -4.38 -40.78 38.24
N LEU A 574 -4.86 -39.68 37.64
CA LEU A 574 -5.10 -39.60 36.20
C LEU A 574 -4.29 -38.52 35.45
N GLY A 575 -3.51 -37.69 36.13
CA GLY A 575 -2.67 -36.65 35.48
C GLY A 575 -3.45 -35.62 34.63
N LYS A 576 -4.77 -35.55 34.77
CA LYS A 576 -5.71 -34.77 33.94
C LYS A 576 -6.55 -33.82 34.81
N GLY A 577 -5.88 -32.93 35.52
CA GLY A 577 -6.52 -31.97 36.44
C GLY A 577 -6.78 -30.58 35.83
N ASN A 578 -7.18 -29.64 36.68
CA ASN A 578 -7.17 -28.20 36.41
C ASN A 578 -5.76 -27.59 36.55
N LYS A 579 -4.74 -28.39 36.92
CA LYS A 579 -3.33 -28.00 37.04
C LYS A 579 -2.51 -28.48 35.83
N LEU A 580 -1.47 -27.72 35.51
CA LEU A 580 -0.50 -27.99 34.45
C LEU A 580 0.91 -27.68 34.95
N LEU A 581 1.79 -28.68 34.93
CA LEU A 581 3.22 -28.50 35.14
C LEU A 581 3.91 -28.26 33.77
N ASP A 582 4.24 -27.01 33.47
CA ASP A 582 4.99 -26.65 32.26
C ASP A 582 6.49 -26.87 32.51
N LYS A 583 7.02 -27.98 31.97
CA LYS A 583 8.45 -28.35 32.07
C LYS A 583 9.37 -27.56 31.13
N ASN A 584 8.80 -26.74 30.25
CA ASN A 584 9.56 -25.92 29.30
C ASN A 584 8.94 -24.52 29.21
N PRO A 585 8.94 -23.76 30.31
CA PRO A 585 8.32 -22.45 30.36
C PRO A 585 8.99 -21.51 29.36
N ARG A 586 8.20 -20.61 28.79
CA ARG A 586 8.66 -19.61 27.83
C ARG A 586 8.55 -18.24 28.47
N TRP A 587 9.56 -17.41 28.27
CA TRP A 587 9.66 -16.10 28.90
C TRP A 587 9.77 -15.01 27.84
N THR A 588 9.23 -13.83 28.14
CA THR A 588 9.37 -12.67 27.27
C THR A 588 10.73 -11.97 27.44
N ILE A 589 11.20 -11.27 26.41
CA ILE A 589 12.38 -10.39 26.49
C ILE A 589 12.22 -9.21 27.45
N GLY A 590 10.99 -8.92 27.91
CA GLY A 590 10.72 -7.81 28.81
C GLY A 590 11.49 -7.87 30.14
N ASP A 591 11.60 -6.71 30.78
CA ASP A 591 12.19 -6.55 32.10
C ASP A 591 11.22 -5.77 33.03
N PRO A 592 10.57 -6.42 34.02
CA PRO A 592 10.74 -7.82 34.39
C PRO A 592 10.17 -8.80 33.34
N PRO A 593 10.75 -10.00 33.20
CA PRO A 593 10.29 -11.02 32.26
C PRO A 593 8.95 -11.63 32.71
N LYS A 594 8.10 -11.95 31.73
CA LYS A 594 6.76 -12.51 31.95
C LYS A 594 6.67 -13.91 31.36
N TYR A 595 6.01 -14.80 32.08
CA TYR A 595 5.72 -16.15 31.62
C TYR A 595 4.65 -16.15 30.51
N ILE A 596 4.91 -16.85 29.41
CA ILE A 596 4.00 -16.96 28.27
C ILE A 596 3.05 -18.14 28.48
N THR A 597 1.86 -17.81 28.98
CA THR A 597 0.82 -18.78 29.36
C THR A 597 0.51 -19.83 28.29
N ARG A 598 0.24 -21.07 28.76
CA ARG A 598 -0.28 -22.16 27.93
C ARG A 598 -1.79 -22.08 27.83
N ALA A 599 -2.30 -22.70 26.77
CA ALA A 599 -3.73 -22.80 26.53
C ALA A 599 -4.19 -24.23 26.17
N PRO A 600 -3.93 -25.25 27.01
CA PRO A 600 -4.47 -26.58 26.77
C PRO A 600 -5.98 -26.62 27.06
N GLN A 601 -6.59 -27.77 26.77
CA GLN A 601 -7.93 -28.09 27.26
C GLN A 601 -7.87 -28.34 28.78
N CYS A 602 -8.74 -27.67 29.54
CA CYS A 602 -8.91 -27.99 30.95
C CYS A 602 -9.81 -29.22 31.08
N TYR A 603 -9.36 -30.25 31.79
CA TYR A 603 -10.14 -31.47 31.98
C TYR A 603 -11.27 -31.33 32.99
N ASN A 604 -11.24 -30.29 33.83
CA ASN A 604 -12.32 -30.05 34.79
C ASN A 604 -13.53 -29.34 34.14
N CYS A 605 -13.31 -28.23 33.41
CA CYS A 605 -14.42 -27.53 32.73
C CYS A 605 -14.56 -27.89 31.24
N HIS A 606 -13.80 -28.87 30.76
CA HIS A 606 -13.71 -29.30 29.36
C HIS A 606 -13.46 -28.18 28.33
N THR A 607 -13.13 -26.96 28.75
CA THR A 607 -12.95 -25.81 27.87
C THR A 607 -11.60 -25.92 27.16
N GLU A 608 -11.64 -26.05 25.84
CA GLU A 608 -10.47 -25.96 24.97
C GLU A 608 -9.83 -24.56 24.99
N ASN A 609 -8.52 -24.48 24.76
CA ASN A 609 -7.78 -23.22 24.69
C ASN A 609 -7.94 -22.32 25.93
N THR A 610 -8.13 -22.93 27.10
CA THR A 610 -8.29 -22.22 28.36
C THR A 610 -6.94 -21.69 28.84
N ARG A 611 -6.90 -20.47 29.37
CA ARG A 611 -5.66 -19.89 29.91
C ARG A 611 -5.22 -20.62 31.18
N PHE A 612 -3.96 -21.05 31.23
CA PHE A 612 -3.34 -21.51 32.47
C PHE A 612 -2.42 -20.42 33.04
N ILE A 613 -2.68 -19.99 34.28
CA ILE A 613 -1.97 -18.91 34.99
C ILE A 613 -1.05 -19.54 36.03
N PRO A 614 0.19 -19.04 36.24
CA PRO A 614 1.07 -19.53 37.31
C PRO A 614 0.38 -19.54 38.67
N ILE A 615 0.70 -20.55 39.50
CA ILE A 615 0.24 -20.64 40.90
C ILE A 615 1.05 -19.69 41.80
N ASP A 616 2.34 -19.47 41.49
CA ASP A 616 3.17 -18.47 42.18
C ASP A 616 2.81 -17.05 41.68
N ASP A 617 2.20 -16.26 42.55
CA ASP A 617 1.70 -14.92 42.25
C ASP A 617 2.79 -13.91 41.93
N ARG A 618 4.05 -14.21 42.29
CA ARG A 618 5.21 -13.40 41.93
C ARG A 618 5.54 -13.52 40.45
N ILE A 619 5.10 -14.59 39.79
CA ILE A 619 5.34 -14.82 38.36
C ILE A 619 4.26 -14.12 37.53
N GLN A 620 4.61 -12.96 36.98
CA GLN A 620 3.75 -12.29 36.02
C GLN A 620 3.60 -13.10 34.73
N SER A 621 2.39 -13.11 34.16
CA SER A 621 2.10 -13.90 32.96
C SER A 621 1.43 -13.09 31.85
N ILE A 622 1.67 -13.47 30.59
CA ILE A 622 1.10 -12.84 29.40
C ILE A 622 0.53 -13.89 28.42
N ARG A 623 -0.53 -13.54 27.70
CA ARG A 623 -1.10 -14.42 26.66
C ARG A 623 -0.37 -14.26 25.33
N VAL A 624 -0.27 -15.36 24.57
CA VAL A 624 0.25 -15.33 23.19
C VAL A 624 -0.51 -14.32 22.31
N GLN A 625 -1.82 -14.16 22.51
CA GLN A 625 -2.58 -13.15 21.75
C GLN A 625 -2.19 -11.71 22.11
N GLN A 626 -1.87 -11.43 23.38
CA GLN A 626 -1.40 -10.12 23.82
C GLN A 626 -0.02 -9.82 23.26
N LEU A 627 0.88 -10.81 23.24
CA LEU A 627 2.17 -10.70 22.56
C LEU A 627 2.03 -10.49 21.07
N GLY A 628 1.10 -11.18 20.40
CA GLY A 628 0.83 -10.95 18.99
C GLY A 628 0.28 -9.56 18.69
N ARG A 629 -0.47 -8.94 19.62
CA ARG A 629 -0.89 -7.53 19.50
C ARG A 629 0.28 -6.58 19.72
N PHE A 630 1.09 -6.84 20.75
CA PHE A 630 2.31 -6.06 21.02
C PHE A 630 3.28 -6.09 19.83
N GLU A 631 3.55 -7.27 19.28
CA GLU A 631 4.43 -7.44 18.13
C GLU A 631 3.95 -6.63 16.93
N LYS A 632 2.65 -6.66 16.62
CA LYS A 632 2.08 -5.85 15.55
C LYS A 632 2.21 -4.36 15.83
N GLU A 633 1.93 -3.95 17.06
CA GLU A 633 1.98 -2.55 17.47
C GLU A 633 3.38 -1.96 17.42
N PHE A 634 4.41 -2.73 17.80
CA PHE A 634 5.80 -2.30 17.79
C PHE A 634 6.60 -3.01 16.69
N SER A 635 5.94 -3.44 15.61
CA SER A 635 6.56 -4.17 14.49
C SER A 635 7.59 -3.34 13.72
N PHE A 636 7.56 -2.01 13.90
CA PHE A 636 8.47 -1.04 13.31
C PHE A 636 9.72 -0.75 14.16
N ILE A 637 9.80 -1.31 15.38
CA ILE A 637 10.96 -1.17 16.26
C ILE A 637 11.79 -2.44 16.14
N ASP A 638 13.05 -2.28 15.73
CA ASP A 638 14.03 -3.38 15.62
C ASP A 638 15.00 -3.44 16.82
N ASP A 639 14.99 -2.41 17.68
CA ASP A 639 15.74 -2.37 18.93
C ASP A 639 15.08 -3.26 20.00
N ASN A 640 15.68 -4.44 20.24
CA ASN A 640 15.21 -5.40 21.23
C ASN A 640 15.24 -4.85 22.66
N SER A 641 16.19 -3.97 22.99
CA SER A 641 16.30 -3.36 24.32
C SER A 641 15.13 -2.41 24.58
N TYR A 642 14.76 -1.62 23.57
CA TYR A 642 13.57 -0.77 23.66
C TYR A 642 12.28 -1.58 23.73
N LEU A 643 12.15 -2.63 22.91
CA LEU A 643 11.02 -3.56 22.97
C LEU A 643 10.90 -4.24 24.33
N ALA A 644 12.02 -4.65 24.92
CA ALA A 644 12.08 -5.25 26.24
C ALA A 644 11.55 -4.29 27.32
N LYS A 645 12.00 -3.04 27.32
CA LYS A 645 11.51 -2.01 28.25
C LYS A 645 10.00 -1.79 28.12
N MET A 646 9.50 -1.65 26.90
CA MET A 646 8.07 -1.46 26.62
C MET A 646 7.22 -2.67 27.01
N LEU A 647 7.73 -3.89 26.78
CA LEU A 647 7.05 -5.13 27.14
C LEU A 647 7.09 -5.38 28.65
N GLY A 648 8.17 -4.96 29.32
CA GLY A 648 8.35 -4.94 30.77
C GLY A 648 7.32 -4.05 31.46
N ALA A 649 7.14 -2.82 30.95
CA ALA A 649 6.18 -1.84 31.48
C ALA A 649 4.71 -2.25 31.33
N ARG A 650 4.38 -3.17 30.39
CA ARG A 650 3.00 -3.64 30.27
C ARG A 650 2.57 -4.44 31.51
N PRO A 651 1.38 -4.22 32.06
CA PRO A 651 0.88 -5.03 33.15
C PRO A 651 0.75 -6.49 32.71
N GLY A 652 1.44 -7.38 33.43
CA GLY A 652 1.18 -8.81 33.36
C GLY A 652 -0.13 -9.14 34.08
N ALA A 653 -0.69 -10.33 33.83
CA ALA A 653 -1.67 -10.85 34.76
C ALA A 653 -0.94 -11.54 35.92
N THR A 654 -1.22 -11.07 37.12
CA THR A 654 -1.01 -11.77 38.39
C THR A 654 -2.35 -12.35 38.86
N ARG A 655 -2.33 -13.28 39.82
CA ARG A 655 -3.56 -13.79 40.45
C ARG A 655 -4.40 -12.67 41.08
N ALA A 656 -3.74 -11.65 41.61
CA ALA A 656 -4.38 -10.50 42.24
C ALA A 656 -5.10 -9.56 41.26
N TYR A 657 -4.81 -9.63 39.95
CA TYR A 657 -5.48 -8.77 38.96
C TYR A 657 -6.57 -9.54 38.21
N HIS A 658 -7.73 -9.59 38.84
CA HIS A 658 -8.98 -9.62 38.09
C HIS A 658 -9.90 -8.52 38.64
N PRO A 659 -10.36 -7.58 37.79
CA PRO A 659 -11.37 -6.62 38.20
C PRO A 659 -12.56 -7.43 38.69
N GLU A 660 -13.08 -6.97 39.83
CA GLU A 660 -14.39 -7.27 40.38
C GLU A 660 -15.29 -7.98 39.39
N ARG A 661 -15.82 -9.15 39.80
CA ARG A 661 -16.98 -9.77 39.18
C ARG A 661 -17.92 -8.65 38.74
N ASN A 662 -18.05 -8.44 37.42
CA ASN A 662 -18.88 -7.40 36.82
C ASN A 662 -20.17 -7.27 37.64
N PRO A 663 -20.40 -6.17 38.39
CA PRO A 663 -21.48 -6.08 39.38
C PRO A 663 -22.85 -6.40 38.76
N ASN A 664 -23.01 -6.11 37.47
CA ASN A 664 -24.19 -6.40 36.67
C ASN A 664 -24.51 -7.90 36.53
N ARG A 665 -23.52 -8.79 36.71
CA ARG A 665 -23.72 -10.23 36.62
C ARG A 665 -24.19 -10.83 37.95
N ARG A 666 -23.85 -10.20 39.07
CA ARG A 666 -24.36 -10.57 40.39
C ARG A 666 -25.80 -10.06 40.58
N ALA A 667 -26.07 -8.82 40.17
CA ALA A 667 -27.44 -8.27 40.16
C ALA A 667 -28.42 -9.10 39.31
N LYS A 668 -27.97 -9.63 38.17
CA LYS A 668 -28.79 -10.49 37.30
C LYS A 668 -28.98 -11.91 37.84
N GLN A 669 -28.09 -12.38 38.70
CA GLN A 669 -28.18 -13.71 39.30
C GLN A 669 -29.00 -13.65 40.60
N GLU A 670 -28.83 -12.59 41.39
CA GLU A 670 -29.67 -12.25 42.54
C GLU A 670 -31.11 -11.93 42.08
N SER A 671 -31.32 -11.32 40.90
CA SER A 671 -32.67 -11.13 40.36
C SER A 671 -33.34 -12.44 39.91
N ILE A 672 -32.56 -13.42 39.42
CA ILE A 672 -33.09 -14.73 39.01
C ILE A 672 -33.39 -15.59 40.24
N GLU A 673 -32.51 -15.57 41.24
CA GLU A 673 -32.71 -16.28 42.51
C GLU A 673 -33.84 -15.66 43.33
N SER A 674 -34.04 -14.33 43.29
CA SER A 674 -35.22 -13.69 43.91
C SER A 674 -36.52 -14.05 43.22
N SER A 675 -36.52 -14.19 41.88
CA SER A 675 -37.71 -14.62 41.12
C SER A 675 -38.04 -16.09 41.29
N GLN A 676 -37.06 -16.95 41.60
CA GLN A 676 -37.29 -18.38 41.87
C GLN A 676 -37.65 -18.68 43.33
N ALA A 677 -37.41 -17.75 44.26
CA ALA A 677 -37.82 -17.87 45.66
C ALA A 677 -39.22 -17.27 45.93
N SER A 678 -39.86 -16.67 44.91
CA SER A 678 -41.21 -16.09 44.98
C SER A 678 -42.25 -16.82 44.13
N GLU A 679 -41.87 -17.95 43.53
CA GLU A 679 -42.74 -19.06 43.10
C GLU A 679 -42.65 -20.19 44.12
#